data_AF-A0A364RAX0-F1
#
_entry.id   AF-A0A364RAX0-F1
#
_cell.length_a   1.000
_cell.length_b   1.000
_cell.length_c   1.000
_cell.angle_alpha   90.00
_cell.angle_beta   90.00
_cell.angle_gamma   90.00
#
_symmetry.space_group_name_H-M   'P 1'
#
loop_
_entity.id
_entity.type
_entity.pdbx_description
1 polymer ?
#
loop_
_entity_poly.entity_id
_entity_poly.type
_entity_poly.pdbx_seq_one_letter_code
_entity_poly.pdbx_strand_id
1 'polypeptide(L)'
;MKQWIFTKDKRLMSTDFTQPTIKDLVLQNQEAIAIKAISEKIYTLMQNIRNGSSDSDYQRRWVWELLQNAMDTTNSERDTVVEIEINKEASTLSFRHNGNPFMVDNITYLVNQQSSKPRKISVHEKTRTIGKFGTGFITTHLLSERVTLKSTVKAGSSGHKEFELLLDRSGNSEQELYDGVKAAMNVLLTLDTLPDVTDYNPNKTNTEFTYHLDDSGTAVAEVGINDLRVCLPYTMAFVRTIAKVSINEDLIFSYAGAIELDEGIYLHQIRVSDSDTQKQILTIESNEKDATIAFEVAKDGNKIQFIAPAEECPKLFCNYPFIGTEEFNTPGILNSSSFNIYQERRNGIILKDADTPEIHENKELLKECNILFLKLLNFIDQSNYQFQDTFVLADFQQPKDYEWLSKKWYDTEILKPAHNALLNANIVEIERNGLVERTPIIKDKAYVDFPYHKDAEVREAIYDLCNVNQYFILPLKENIHHWHKINWWEEKYDLSIKNLVNWFSACGHINSVQKTLGLTEDKLQYWLDRFYTLINREESIINLVNQNKLKIYPNQNGDLCTKNAVFLDEGDIDPELKDILLALGYNCRAFLLEESLLIQGAIAIDREKLIGAKFIAQQIREKVAKFNADKVKGTFLSSETKDAFRRLFTWFVENPTQASDLFEDLYQNKEHRLCDEKDIAMSMELSMKATSLLEKYGVSNFEELEKMISPKIKKESSPLNPDHLLISLGITSAEDLERAKQENANNKPILEALQHISAADIERFKKVMAIIKRAVTNVQNHLQSLQDYDCTNWSQDSLTTVSGIMKSGKEINLVIRPADGGQIIIFYPEEVQALEKANTELWYDDEKEQNIYSFGRFLKRTKVNKLPV
;
A
#
# COMPACT_ATOMS: atom_id res chain seq x y z
N MET A 1 36.85 31.14 125.33
CA MET A 1 36.34 29.76 125.52
C MET A 1 35.28 29.52 124.45
N LYS A 2 35.47 28.54 123.54
CA LYS A 2 34.47 27.92 122.62
C LYS A 2 33.86 28.79 121.48
N GLN A 3 33.54 28.32 120.27
CA GLN A 3 33.82 27.10 119.47
C GLN A 3 33.21 27.33 118.05
N TRP A 4 33.76 26.73 117.00
CA TRP A 4 33.24 26.70 115.62
C TRP A 4 32.00 25.79 115.45
N ILE A 5 31.16 26.02 114.39
CA ILE A 5 30.81 25.08 113.27
C ILE A 5 29.47 25.43 112.53
N PHE A 6 29.59 25.58 111.20
CA PHE A 6 28.73 25.26 110.03
C PHE A 6 27.38 25.91 109.63
N THR A 7 27.33 26.09 108.30
CA THR A 7 26.38 26.51 107.25
C THR A 7 24.97 25.86 107.16
N LYS A 8 23.99 26.56 106.56
CA LYS A 8 23.12 26.02 105.48
C LYS A 8 22.29 27.07 104.70
N ASP A 9 22.14 26.77 103.42
CA ASP A 9 21.42 27.40 102.30
C ASP A 9 20.12 28.18 102.54
N LYS A 10 20.00 29.30 101.80
CA LYS A 10 18.78 29.76 101.11
C LYS A 10 19.13 30.83 100.06
N ARG A 11 19.52 30.42 98.85
CA ARG A 11 19.42 31.27 97.65
C ARG A 11 18.17 30.88 96.88
N LEU A 12 17.16 31.74 96.94
CA LEU A 12 16.05 31.75 96.00
C LEU A 12 16.60 32.11 94.61
N MET A 13 16.32 31.25 93.63
CA MET A 13 16.46 31.59 92.22
C MET A 13 15.42 32.66 91.87
N SER A 14 15.86 33.85 91.52
CA SER A 14 15.09 34.83 90.75
C SER A 14 15.49 34.70 89.28
N THR A 15 14.57 34.22 88.45
CA THR A 15 14.65 34.32 87.00
C THR A 15 14.44 35.77 86.58
N ASP A 16 15.51 36.45 86.15
CA ASP A 16 15.42 37.77 85.52
C ASP A 16 14.81 37.64 84.12
N PHE A 17 13.59 38.14 83.94
CA PHE A 17 13.03 38.45 82.62
C PHE A 17 13.57 39.80 82.17
N THR A 18 14.63 39.80 81.36
CA THR A 18 15.08 41.01 80.66
C THR A 18 14.04 41.41 79.61
N GLN A 19 13.47 42.62 79.70
CA GLN A 19 12.60 43.14 78.65
C GLN A 19 13.38 43.32 77.34
N PRO A 20 12.77 43.01 76.17
CA PRO A 20 13.43 43.13 74.88
C PRO A 20 13.81 44.59 74.62
N THR A 21 15.00 44.81 74.05
CA THR A 21 15.44 46.16 73.69
C THR A 21 14.64 46.70 72.50
N ILE A 22 14.66 48.02 72.27
CA ILE A 22 14.04 48.64 71.09
C ILE A 22 14.58 47.99 69.79
N LYS A 23 15.86 47.63 69.76
CA LYS A 23 16.48 46.94 68.63
C LYS A 23 15.87 45.55 68.41
N ASP A 24 15.65 44.78 69.48
CA ASP A 24 15.02 43.45 69.40
C ASP A 24 13.57 43.55 68.92
N LEU A 25 12.81 44.55 69.39
CA LEU A 25 11.44 44.82 68.94
C LEU A 25 11.39 45.23 67.46
N VAL A 26 12.34 46.02 66.98
CA VAL A 26 12.43 46.39 65.56
C VAL A 26 12.75 45.17 64.70
N LEU A 27 13.69 44.31 65.13
CA LEU A 27 14.06 43.10 64.40
C LEU A 27 12.89 42.10 64.33
N GLN A 28 12.21 41.88 65.47
CA GLN A 28 11.00 41.05 65.53
C GLN A 28 9.88 41.57 64.64
N ASN A 29 9.68 42.89 64.59
CA ASN A 29 8.69 43.49 63.68
C ASN A 29 9.09 43.33 62.21
N GLN A 30 10.37 43.47 61.88
CA GLN A 30 10.87 43.24 60.50
C GLN A 30 10.67 41.78 60.07
N GLU A 31 10.97 40.81 60.93
CA GLU A 31 10.70 39.39 60.70
C GLU A 31 9.19 39.13 60.52
N ALA A 32 8.35 39.68 61.39
CA ALA A 32 6.90 39.52 61.28
C ALA A 32 6.34 40.11 59.97
N ILE A 33 6.82 41.28 59.54
CA ILE A 33 6.45 41.89 58.26
C ILE A 33 6.90 41.01 57.09
N ALA A 34 8.12 40.47 57.14
CA ALA A 34 8.63 39.60 56.09
C ALA A 34 7.82 38.30 55.96
N ILE A 35 7.51 37.62 57.08
CA ILE A 35 6.69 36.42 57.10
C ILE A 35 5.28 36.71 56.56
N LYS A 36 4.70 37.86 56.92
CA LYS A 36 3.38 38.26 56.41
C LYS A 36 3.38 38.44 54.89
N ALA A 37 4.36 39.16 54.35
CA ALA A 37 4.48 39.35 52.90
C ALA A 37 4.69 38.03 52.14
N ILE A 38 5.46 37.10 52.72
CA ILE A 38 5.64 35.74 52.17
C ILE A 38 4.30 34.99 52.16
N SER A 39 3.54 35.07 53.24
CA SER A 39 2.28 34.36 53.42
C SER A 39 1.21 34.83 52.42
N GLU A 40 1.08 36.15 52.20
CA GLU A 40 0.18 36.73 51.19
C GLU A 40 0.52 36.26 49.77
N LYS A 41 1.83 36.21 49.45
CA LYS A 41 2.32 35.69 48.16
C LYS A 41 1.94 34.22 47.97
N ILE A 42 2.15 33.40 49.00
CA ILE A 42 1.85 31.97 48.96
C ILE A 42 0.35 31.73 48.85
N TYR A 43 -0.47 32.49 49.59
CA TYR A 43 -1.93 32.45 49.47
C TYR A 43 -2.38 32.66 48.02
N THR A 44 -1.84 33.69 47.36
CA THR A 44 -2.16 34.00 45.96
C THR A 44 -1.75 32.86 45.01
N LEU A 45 -0.57 32.27 45.21
CA LEU A 45 -0.10 31.15 44.40
C LEU A 45 -0.95 29.88 44.61
N MET A 46 -1.32 29.56 45.86
CA MET A 46 -2.17 28.42 46.18
C MET A 46 -3.57 28.57 45.60
N GLN A 47 -4.15 29.78 45.61
CA GLN A 47 -5.44 30.01 44.95
C GLN A 47 -5.38 29.75 43.44
N ASN A 48 -4.29 30.12 42.78
CA ASN A 48 -4.09 29.81 41.36
C ASN A 48 -3.99 28.30 41.11
N ILE A 49 -3.31 27.57 42.01
CA ILE A 49 -3.18 26.10 41.94
C ILE A 49 -4.54 25.43 42.16
N ARG A 50 -5.28 25.83 43.19
CA ARG A 50 -6.63 25.31 43.49
C ARG A 50 -7.57 25.51 42.30
N ASN A 51 -7.54 26.69 41.69
CA ASN A 51 -8.36 27.01 40.51
C ASN A 51 -7.92 26.24 39.24
N GLY A 52 -6.62 25.95 39.09
CA GLY A 52 -6.06 25.21 37.95
C GLY A 52 -6.02 23.68 38.12
N SER A 53 -6.42 23.16 39.29
CA SER A 53 -6.28 21.74 39.66
C SER A 53 -7.05 20.78 38.76
N SER A 54 -8.07 21.24 38.03
CA SER A 54 -8.86 20.44 37.09
C SER A 54 -8.25 20.34 35.69
N ASP A 55 -7.21 21.12 35.38
CA ASP A 55 -6.54 21.13 34.10
C ASP A 55 -5.52 19.97 34.01
N SER A 56 -5.81 18.98 33.16
CA SER A 56 -4.98 17.79 32.96
C SER A 56 -3.54 18.13 32.55
N ASP A 57 -3.32 19.17 31.74
CA ASP A 57 -1.98 19.58 31.31
C ASP A 57 -1.17 20.17 32.47
N TYR A 58 -1.87 20.70 33.48
CA TYR A 58 -1.25 21.21 34.69
C TYR A 58 -0.88 20.07 35.65
N GLN A 59 -1.73 19.04 35.75
CA GLN A 59 -1.50 17.85 36.57
C GLN A 59 -0.29 17.02 36.13
N ARG A 60 0.03 17.01 34.83
CA ARG A 60 1.19 16.26 34.28
C ARG A 60 2.55 16.82 34.69
N ARG A 61 2.64 18.07 35.18
CA ARG A 61 3.90 18.81 35.31
C ARG A 61 4.72 18.52 36.55
N TRP A 62 4.08 18.17 37.67
CA TRP A 62 4.75 18.12 38.97
C TRP A 62 5.98 17.21 38.96
N VAL A 63 5.90 16.09 38.23
CA VAL A 63 6.93 15.07 38.18
C VAL A 63 8.18 15.59 37.45
N TRP A 64 7.98 16.35 36.39
CA TRP A 64 9.06 16.97 35.62
C TRP A 64 9.73 18.10 36.39
N GLU A 65 8.96 18.89 37.15
CA GLU A 65 9.52 19.92 38.03
C GLU A 65 10.38 19.29 39.14
N LEU A 66 9.97 18.17 39.72
CA LEU A 66 10.78 17.44 40.71
C LEU A 66 12.01 16.77 40.10
N LEU A 67 11.87 16.13 38.93
CA LEU A 67 12.98 15.52 38.21
C LEU A 67 14.03 16.57 37.81
N GLN A 68 13.57 17.74 37.36
CA GLN A 68 14.45 18.85 37.07
C GLN A 68 15.17 19.36 38.33
N ASN A 69 14.46 19.52 39.45
CA ASN A 69 15.10 19.94 40.71
C ASN A 69 16.17 18.94 41.16
N ALA A 70 15.93 17.64 40.98
CA ALA A 70 16.91 16.60 41.26
C ALA A 70 18.16 16.72 40.37
N MET A 71 17.96 16.96 39.07
CA MET A 71 19.06 17.16 38.12
C MET A 71 19.85 18.44 38.41
N ASP A 72 19.18 19.58 38.60
CA ASP A 72 19.80 20.89 38.87
C ASP A 72 20.60 20.91 40.19
N THR A 73 20.34 19.96 41.09
CA THR A 73 21.04 19.82 42.38
C THR A 73 22.13 18.76 42.34
N THR A 74 22.20 17.92 41.32
CA THR A 74 23.26 16.91 41.16
C THR A 74 24.45 17.55 40.43
N ASN A 75 25.68 17.30 40.88
CA ASN A 75 26.87 17.84 40.21
C ASN A 75 27.18 17.05 38.93
N SER A 76 27.88 17.67 37.97
CA SER A 76 28.25 17.05 36.69
C SER A 76 29.16 15.82 36.79
N GLU A 77 29.68 15.50 37.98
CA GLU A 77 30.50 14.32 38.25
C GLU A 77 29.68 13.09 38.71
N ARG A 78 28.37 13.24 38.97
CA ARG A 78 27.51 12.16 39.44
C ARG A 78 26.24 12.05 38.60
N ASP A 79 25.81 10.82 38.36
CA ASP A 79 24.53 10.58 37.72
C ASP A 79 23.38 10.83 38.70
N THR A 80 22.28 11.35 38.17
CA THR A 80 21.04 11.58 38.92
C THR A 80 20.27 10.27 39.07
N VAL A 81 19.92 9.93 40.31
CA VAL A 81 19.09 8.79 40.69
C VAL A 81 17.84 9.30 41.39
N VAL A 82 16.67 8.82 40.94
CA VAL A 82 15.37 9.18 41.48
C VAL A 82 14.58 7.92 41.86
N GLU A 83 13.88 7.98 42.98
CA GLU A 83 12.94 6.95 43.43
C GLU A 83 11.62 7.62 43.79
N ILE A 84 10.52 7.09 43.26
CA ILE A 84 9.17 7.58 43.49
C ILE A 84 8.38 6.43 44.10
N GLU A 85 7.76 6.66 45.26
CA GLU A 85 6.94 5.67 45.94
C GLU A 85 5.55 6.25 46.21
N ILE A 86 4.51 5.55 45.76
CA ILE A 86 3.11 5.89 46.01
C ILE A 86 2.54 4.85 46.96
N ASN A 87 2.36 5.25 48.22
CA ASN A 87 1.75 4.41 49.24
C ASN A 87 0.26 4.74 49.37
N LYS A 88 -0.59 3.86 48.84
CA LYS A 88 -2.05 4.04 48.86
C LYS A 88 -2.65 3.90 50.27
N GLU A 89 -2.05 3.10 51.14
CA GLU A 89 -2.54 2.88 52.52
C GLU A 89 -2.21 4.07 53.43
N ALA A 90 -1.01 4.64 53.29
CA ALA A 90 -0.58 5.82 54.02
C ALA A 90 -1.08 7.12 53.38
N SER A 91 -1.66 7.05 52.18
CA SER A 91 -2.03 8.21 51.34
C SER A 91 -0.85 9.17 51.17
N THR A 92 0.30 8.65 50.75
CA THR A 92 1.51 9.46 50.56
C THR A 92 2.20 9.17 49.24
N LEU A 93 2.82 10.21 48.65
CA LEU A 93 3.82 10.07 47.60
C LEU A 93 5.18 10.54 48.12
N SER A 94 6.17 9.68 48.10
CA SER A 94 7.57 10.01 48.40
C SER A 94 8.37 10.13 47.11
N PHE A 95 8.99 11.30 46.89
CA PHE A 95 9.95 11.55 45.82
C PHE A 95 11.35 11.69 46.42
N ARG A 96 12.23 10.74 46.13
CA ARG A 96 13.59 10.64 46.66
C ARG A 96 14.63 10.84 45.57
N HIS A 97 15.71 11.57 45.85
CA HIS A 97 16.81 11.77 44.88
C HIS A 97 18.18 11.97 45.54
N ASN A 98 19.26 11.77 44.77
CA ASN A 98 20.66 11.85 45.21
C ASN A 98 21.34 13.22 44.99
N GLY A 99 20.53 14.29 44.95
CA GLY A 99 21.01 15.66 44.77
C GLY A 99 21.98 16.09 45.88
N ASN A 100 22.76 17.16 45.63
CA ASN A 100 23.68 17.70 46.62
C ASN A 100 22.95 18.15 47.91
N PRO A 101 23.63 18.12 49.07
CA PRO A 101 23.08 18.64 50.32
C PRO A 101 22.63 20.09 50.19
N PHE A 102 21.57 20.44 50.91
CA PHE A 102 21.07 21.81 50.94
C PHE A 102 22.08 22.76 51.57
N MET A 103 22.13 23.98 51.05
CA MET A 103 22.68 25.15 51.75
C MET A 103 21.56 25.80 52.56
N VAL A 104 21.88 26.45 53.68
CA VAL A 104 20.88 27.16 54.51
C VAL A 104 20.09 28.17 53.67
N ASP A 105 20.77 28.87 52.76
CA ASP A 105 20.12 29.78 51.81
C ASP A 105 19.08 29.07 50.93
N ASN A 106 19.39 27.87 50.41
CA ASN A 106 18.48 27.09 49.56
C ASN A 106 17.21 26.67 50.32
N ILE A 107 17.33 26.27 51.58
CA ILE A 107 16.16 25.91 52.40
C ILE A 107 15.33 27.16 52.71
N THR A 108 16.00 28.27 53.01
CA THR A 108 15.34 29.57 53.24
C THR A 108 14.56 30.03 52.00
N TYR A 109 15.12 29.86 50.80
CA TYR A 109 14.42 30.17 49.54
C TYR A 109 13.21 29.26 49.29
N LEU A 110 13.29 27.99 49.67
CA LEU A 110 12.18 27.05 49.59
C LEU A 110 11.03 27.46 50.51
N VAL A 111 11.34 27.82 51.78
CA VAL A 111 10.34 28.29 52.75
C VAL A 111 9.71 29.62 52.31
N ASN A 112 10.53 30.55 51.82
CA ASN A 112 10.11 31.90 51.46
C ASN A 112 9.50 32.01 50.06
N GLN A 113 9.47 30.93 49.29
CA GLN A 113 9.05 30.94 47.88
C GLN A 113 9.80 31.98 47.03
N GLN A 114 11.10 32.15 47.26
CA GLN A 114 11.95 33.12 46.55
C GLN A 114 12.86 32.42 45.53
N SER A 115 13.08 33.06 44.37
CA SER A 115 14.00 32.58 43.34
C SER A 115 15.36 33.20 43.49
N SER A 116 16.39 32.37 43.65
CA SER A 116 17.74 32.82 44.01
C SER A 116 18.78 32.81 42.88
N LYS A 117 18.44 32.36 41.66
CA LYS A 117 19.42 32.29 40.56
C LYS A 117 19.07 33.26 39.42
N PRO A 118 19.90 34.28 39.13
CA PRO A 118 19.89 34.90 37.81
C PRO A 118 20.31 33.85 36.77
N ARG A 119 19.78 33.96 35.53
CA ARG A 119 20.21 33.14 34.38
C ARG A 119 21.73 33.26 34.23
N LYS A 120 22.49 32.28 34.73
CA LYS A 120 23.94 32.22 34.52
C LYS A 120 24.19 31.37 33.29
N ILE A 121 24.81 31.98 32.28
CA ILE A 121 25.50 31.27 31.21
C ILE A 121 26.79 30.76 31.86
N SER A 122 26.90 29.46 32.17
CA SER A 122 28.21 28.86 32.42
C SER A 122 28.83 28.58 31.06
N VAL A 123 30.05 29.07 30.84
CA VAL A 123 30.77 28.92 29.56
C VAL A 123 31.33 27.49 29.38
N HIS A 124 31.14 26.62 30.37
CA HIS A 124 31.73 25.28 30.41
C HIS A 124 30.73 24.12 30.54
N GLU A 125 29.43 24.40 30.63
CA GLU A 125 28.41 23.36 30.49
C GLU A 125 27.42 23.87 29.42
N LYS A 126 27.14 23.08 28.38
CA LYS A 126 26.14 23.42 27.35
C LYS A 126 24.70 23.45 27.90
N THR A 127 24.51 23.54 29.22
CA THR A 127 23.24 23.51 29.90
C THR A 127 22.91 24.91 30.43
N ARG A 128 21.99 25.62 29.76
CA ARG A 128 21.31 26.76 30.39
C ARG A 128 20.56 26.22 31.61
N THR A 129 20.70 26.86 32.77
CA THR A 129 19.85 26.53 33.95
C THR A 129 18.43 26.99 33.64
N ILE A 130 17.56 26.07 33.21
CA ILE A 130 16.19 26.37 32.77
C ILE A 130 15.28 26.49 34.00
N GLY A 131 15.47 27.48 34.87
CA GLY A 131 14.54 27.61 36.00
C GLY A 131 14.77 28.80 36.92
N LYS A 132 13.71 29.58 37.16
CA LYS A 132 13.58 30.39 38.37
C LYS A 132 13.27 29.41 39.51
N PHE A 133 14.26 29.12 40.37
CA PHE A 133 14.03 28.30 41.57
C PHE A 133 12.82 28.85 42.35
N GLY A 134 11.88 28.01 42.76
CA GLY A 134 10.73 28.42 43.58
C GLY A 134 9.39 28.60 42.86
N THR A 135 9.28 28.83 41.56
CA THR A 135 7.95 28.74 40.89
C THR A 135 7.61 27.33 40.41
N GLY A 136 8.62 26.49 40.15
CA GLY A 136 8.42 25.07 39.82
C GLY A 136 7.92 24.26 41.01
N PHE A 137 8.54 24.42 42.18
CA PHE A 137 8.18 23.65 43.39
C PHE A 137 6.75 23.91 43.88
N ILE A 138 6.21 25.13 43.73
CA ILE A 138 4.82 25.38 44.14
C ILE A 138 3.83 24.54 43.33
N THR A 139 4.12 24.24 42.05
CA THR A 139 3.25 23.38 41.22
C THR A 139 3.08 21.98 41.80
N THR A 140 4.07 21.50 42.55
CA THR A 140 3.99 20.18 43.22
C THR A 140 2.95 20.15 44.33
N HIS A 141 2.47 21.30 44.81
CA HIS A 141 1.37 21.36 45.78
C HIS A 141 0.02 20.98 45.16
N LEU A 142 -0.04 20.74 43.84
CA LEU A 142 -1.15 20.00 43.20
C LEU A 142 -1.31 18.58 43.77
N LEU A 143 -0.22 17.95 44.20
CA LEU A 143 -0.25 16.64 44.86
C LEU A 143 -0.76 16.75 46.30
N SER A 144 -0.30 17.77 47.03
CA SER A 144 -0.65 18.02 48.41
C SER A 144 -0.25 19.42 48.85
N GLU A 145 -1.13 20.09 49.59
CA GLU A 145 -0.82 21.38 50.23
C GLU A 145 0.13 21.22 51.43
N ARG A 146 0.37 19.99 51.88
CA ARG A 146 1.27 19.64 52.98
C ARG A 146 2.40 18.76 52.45
N VAL A 147 3.63 19.26 52.55
CA VAL A 147 4.82 18.57 52.04
C VAL A 147 5.87 18.47 53.13
N THR A 148 6.32 17.26 53.45
CA THR A 148 7.43 17.02 54.37
C THR A 148 8.71 16.86 53.56
N LEU A 149 9.71 17.70 53.83
CA LEU A 149 11.07 17.58 53.29
C LEU A 149 11.97 16.94 54.34
N LYS A 150 12.61 15.81 54.00
CA LYS A 150 13.73 15.25 54.74
C LYS A 150 14.99 15.34 53.89
N SER A 151 16.03 15.97 54.40
CA SER A 151 17.28 16.08 53.65
C SER A 151 18.49 16.35 54.55
N THR A 152 19.66 16.39 53.93
CA THR A 152 20.92 16.80 54.56
C THR A 152 21.24 18.25 54.23
N VAL A 153 21.62 19.04 55.23
CA VAL A 153 22.14 20.41 55.10
C VAL A 153 23.64 20.44 55.36
N LYS A 154 24.37 21.25 54.60
CA LYS A 154 25.81 21.47 54.83
C LYS A 154 26.03 22.45 55.97
N ALA A 155 26.66 22.00 57.06
CA ALA A 155 27.01 22.82 58.22
C ALA A 155 28.52 23.15 58.21
N GLY A 156 28.87 24.34 57.72
CA GLY A 156 30.25 24.84 57.77
C GLY A 156 31.27 24.01 56.98
N SER A 157 32.52 23.97 57.47
CA SER A 157 33.68 23.49 56.72
C SER A 157 33.85 21.96 56.62
N SER A 158 33.06 21.14 57.33
CA SER A 158 33.15 19.67 57.18
C SER A 158 31.95 18.82 57.65
N GLY A 159 30.88 19.39 58.23
CA GLY A 159 29.74 18.63 58.75
C GLY A 159 28.52 18.62 57.82
N HIS A 160 27.77 17.52 57.84
CA HIS A 160 26.40 17.45 57.29
C HIS A 160 25.44 17.22 58.45
N LYS A 161 24.21 17.75 58.37
CA LYS A 161 23.16 17.52 59.36
C LYS A 161 21.88 17.08 58.67
N GLU A 162 21.20 16.08 59.22
CA GLU A 162 19.87 15.70 58.74
C GLU A 162 18.81 16.60 59.37
N PHE A 163 17.86 17.04 58.56
CA PHE A 163 16.73 17.85 59.02
C PHE A 163 15.42 17.35 58.39
N GLU A 164 14.33 17.59 59.12
CA GLU A 164 12.98 17.38 58.64
C GLU A 164 12.22 18.71 58.74
N LEU A 165 11.57 19.10 57.65
CA LEU A 165 10.86 20.37 57.51
C LEU A 165 9.46 20.13 56.95
N LEU A 166 8.43 20.52 57.68
CA LEU A 166 7.06 20.54 57.18
C LEU A 166 6.75 21.88 56.51
N LEU A 167 6.41 21.84 55.23
CA LEU A 167 5.86 22.96 54.48
C LEU A 167 4.34 22.81 54.44
N ASP A 168 3.66 23.44 55.40
CA ASP A 168 2.20 23.42 55.49
C ASP A 168 1.59 24.65 54.80
N ARG A 169 0.93 24.43 53.66
CA ARG A 169 0.25 25.46 52.86
C ARG A 169 -1.26 25.28 52.86
N SER A 170 -1.81 24.47 53.78
CA SER A 170 -3.23 24.12 53.80
C SER A 170 -4.17 25.23 54.31
N GLY A 171 -3.61 26.30 54.87
CA GLY A 171 -4.36 27.42 55.44
C GLY A 171 -5.28 28.10 54.43
N ASN A 172 -6.52 28.38 54.84
CA ASN A 172 -7.52 29.11 54.06
C ASN A 172 -7.60 30.59 54.45
N SER A 173 -6.80 31.02 55.43
CA SER A 173 -6.62 32.42 55.82
C SER A 173 -5.15 32.82 55.80
N GLU A 174 -4.89 34.13 55.67
CA GLU A 174 -3.53 34.68 55.76
C GLU A 174 -2.84 34.32 57.08
N GLN A 175 -3.60 34.24 58.18
CA GLN A 175 -3.07 33.94 59.51
C GLN A 175 -2.62 32.48 59.62
N GLU A 176 -3.38 31.53 59.09
CA GLU A 176 -3.00 30.11 59.10
C GLU A 176 -1.72 29.87 58.27
N LEU A 177 -1.59 30.54 57.12
CA LEU A 177 -0.37 30.48 56.31
C LEU A 177 0.81 31.17 56.99
N TYR A 178 0.57 32.28 57.70
CA TYR A 178 1.58 32.94 58.52
C TYR A 178 2.14 32.00 59.59
N ASP A 179 1.26 31.30 60.30
CA ASP A 179 1.66 30.36 61.35
C ASP A 179 2.44 29.18 60.75
N GLY A 180 2.04 28.67 59.57
CA GLY A 180 2.76 27.65 58.83
C GLY A 180 4.18 28.08 58.39
N VAL A 181 4.32 29.27 57.79
CA VAL A 181 5.63 29.83 57.40
C VAL A 181 6.52 30.04 58.63
N LYS A 182 5.94 30.57 59.72
CA LYS A 182 6.67 30.80 60.98
C LYS A 182 7.15 29.50 61.60
N ALA A 183 6.33 28.45 61.59
CA ALA A 183 6.72 27.12 62.06
C ALA A 183 7.91 26.56 61.25
N ALA A 184 7.85 26.67 59.92
CA ALA A 184 8.94 26.27 59.04
C ALA A 184 10.24 27.06 59.30
N MET A 185 10.15 28.38 59.49
CA MET A 185 11.32 29.20 59.86
C MET A 185 11.93 28.82 61.21
N ASN A 186 11.10 28.49 62.21
CA ASN A 186 11.59 28.06 63.51
C ASN A 186 12.42 26.78 63.43
N VAL A 187 12.07 25.84 62.53
CA VAL A 187 12.90 24.65 62.27
C VAL A 187 14.30 25.04 61.80
N LEU A 188 14.41 26.04 60.91
CA LEU A 188 15.72 26.52 60.41
C LEU A 188 16.59 27.07 61.54
N LEU A 189 15.99 27.73 62.53
CA LEU A 189 16.71 28.23 63.72
C LEU A 189 17.24 27.11 64.62
N THR A 190 16.72 25.88 64.48
CA THR A 190 17.18 24.71 65.25
C THR A 190 18.23 23.86 64.53
N LEU A 191 18.58 24.15 63.27
CA LEU A 191 19.53 23.33 62.51
C LEU A 191 20.90 23.19 63.20
N ASP A 192 21.36 24.23 63.88
CA ASP A 192 22.64 24.19 64.60
C ASP A 192 22.64 23.23 65.80
N THR A 193 21.47 22.89 66.36
CA THR A 193 21.35 21.98 67.51
C THR A 193 21.28 20.51 67.11
N LEU A 194 21.10 20.21 65.82
CA LEU A 194 21.01 18.85 65.28
C LEU A 194 22.39 18.16 65.27
N PRO A 195 22.44 16.82 65.44
CA PRO A 195 23.69 16.07 65.40
C PRO A 195 24.30 16.04 64.00
N ASP A 196 25.63 15.89 63.93
CA ASP A 196 26.34 15.72 62.66
C ASP A 196 26.16 14.29 62.12
N VAL A 197 26.00 14.17 60.80
CA VAL A 197 25.96 12.93 60.03
C VAL A 197 27.39 12.49 59.72
N THR A 198 27.76 11.30 60.19
CA THR A 198 29.15 10.81 60.10
C THR A 198 29.44 9.97 58.84
N ASP A 199 28.41 9.46 58.18
CA ASP A 199 28.48 8.48 57.08
C ASP A 199 27.71 8.95 55.83
N TYR A 200 27.70 10.27 55.58
CA TYR A 200 27.05 10.84 54.40
C TYR A 200 27.58 10.21 53.10
N ASN A 201 26.68 9.59 52.33
CA ASN A 201 27.01 9.00 51.03
C ASN A 201 26.29 9.80 49.93
N PRO A 202 27.03 10.56 49.09
CA PRO A 202 26.41 11.37 48.04
C PRO A 202 25.63 10.52 47.02
N ASN A 203 25.96 9.24 46.82
CA ASN A 203 25.28 8.41 45.84
C ASN A 203 23.95 7.84 46.33
N LYS A 204 23.62 7.97 47.62
CA LYS A 204 22.30 7.61 48.15
C LYS A 204 21.29 8.73 47.90
N THR A 205 20.02 8.37 47.90
CA THR A 205 18.91 9.34 47.80
C THR A 205 18.70 10.08 49.13
N ASN A 206 19.58 11.05 49.41
CA ASN A 206 19.61 11.78 50.69
C ASN A 206 18.54 12.86 50.81
N THR A 207 17.75 13.12 49.77
CA THR A 207 16.64 14.09 49.81
C THR A 207 15.34 13.39 49.49
N GLU A 208 14.33 13.59 50.34
CA GLU A 208 12.98 13.05 50.21
C GLU A 208 11.94 14.17 50.36
N PHE A 209 11.03 14.27 49.39
CA PHE A 209 9.80 15.04 49.50
C PHE A 209 8.62 14.08 49.65
N THR A 210 7.96 14.11 50.80
CA THR A 210 6.74 13.34 51.07
C THR A 210 5.51 14.24 50.97
N TYR A 211 4.65 13.94 50.00
CA TYR A 211 3.36 14.60 49.78
C TYR A 211 2.26 13.80 50.47
N HIS A 212 1.49 14.45 51.34
CA HIS A 212 0.34 13.85 52.04
C HIS A 212 -0.92 13.95 51.18
N LEU A 213 -1.17 12.92 50.37
CA LEU A 213 -2.20 12.92 49.34
C LEU A 213 -3.61 12.86 49.93
N ASP A 214 -4.54 13.56 49.30
CA ASP A 214 -5.96 13.27 49.37
C ASP A 214 -6.42 12.52 48.09
N ASP A 215 -7.74 12.32 47.93
CA ASP A 215 -8.29 11.65 46.74
C ASP A 215 -7.91 12.39 45.44
N SER A 216 -7.89 13.73 45.47
CA SER A 216 -7.50 14.56 44.32
C SER A 216 -6.00 14.41 44.02
N GLY A 217 -5.16 14.51 45.04
CA GLY A 217 -3.71 14.36 44.94
C GLY A 217 -3.30 12.98 44.43
N THR A 218 -4.05 11.94 44.80
CA THR A 218 -3.85 10.58 44.29
C THR A 218 -4.11 10.50 42.79
N ALA A 219 -5.20 11.11 42.30
CA ALA A 219 -5.47 11.18 40.86
C ALA A 219 -4.40 11.98 40.09
N VAL A 220 -3.95 13.11 40.64
CA VAL A 220 -2.86 13.92 40.06
C VAL A 220 -1.55 13.14 39.99
N ALA A 221 -1.23 12.35 41.03
CA ALA A 221 -0.06 11.49 41.06
C ALA A 221 -0.12 10.46 39.92
N GLU A 222 -1.25 9.77 39.75
CA GLU A 222 -1.43 8.76 38.70
C GLU A 222 -1.28 9.37 37.29
N VAL A 223 -1.83 10.56 37.05
CA VAL A 223 -1.66 11.30 35.78
C VAL A 223 -0.19 11.61 35.51
N GLY A 224 0.54 12.17 36.48
CA GLY A 224 1.96 12.50 36.32
C GLY A 224 2.85 11.27 36.12
N ILE A 225 2.57 10.15 36.80
CA ILE A 225 3.32 8.90 36.61
C ILE A 225 3.08 8.29 35.24
N ASN A 226 1.85 8.31 34.73
CA ASN A 226 1.57 7.84 33.37
C ASN A 226 2.30 8.68 32.32
N ASP A 227 2.35 10.00 32.50
CA ASP A 227 3.11 10.90 31.63
C ASP A 227 4.62 10.60 31.68
N LEU A 228 5.17 10.41 32.88
CA LEU A 228 6.56 10.03 33.08
C LEU A 228 6.89 8.73 32.34
N ARG A 229 6.03 7.71 32.40
CA ARG A 229 6.25 6.42 31.71
C ARG A 229 6.40 6.58 30.19
N VAL A 230 5.63 7.47 29.59
CA VAL A 230 5.64 7.73 28.14
C VAL A 230 6.87 8.52 27.73
N CYS A 231 7.17 9.63 28.42
CA CYS A 231 8.17 10.59 27.96
C CYS A 231 9.58 10.36 28.51
N LEU A 232 9.74 9.66 29.64
CA LEU A 232 11.03 9.47 30.31
C LEU A 232 12.11 8.83 29.42
N PRO A 233 11.81 7.82 28.56
CA PRO A 233 12.82 7.27 27.65
C PRO A 233 13.48 8.32 26.75
N TYR A 234 12.69 9.25 26.22
CA TYR A 234 13.21 10.36 25.42
C TYR A 234 14.00 11.35 26.27
N THR A 235 13.50 11.71 27.46
CA THR A 235 14.22 12.58 28.40
C THR A 235 15.58 11.98 28.79
N MET A 236 15.69 10.67 29.01
CA MET A 236 16.96 10.00 29.33
C MET A 236 17.92 9.98 28.12
N ALA A 237 17.39 9.95 26.89
CA ALA A 237 18.21 10.08 25.68
C ALA A 237 18.78 11.51 25.53
N PHE A 238 17.98 12.54 25.84
CA PHE A 238 18.41 13.94 25.81
C PHE A 238 19.31 14.32 27.01
N VAL A 239 18.97 13.84 28.20
CA VAL A 239 19.65 14.14 29.48
C VAL A 239 20.30 12.87 30.01
N ARG A 240 21.44 12.52 29.41
CA ARG A 240 22.18 11.27 29.66
C ARG A 240 22.71 11.13 31.09
N THR A 241 22.67 12.21 31.89
CA THR A 241 23.05 12.20 33.31
C THR A 241 21.97 11.62 34.22
N ILE A 242 20.75 11.38 33.73
CA ILE A 242 19.70 10.67 34.48
C ILE A 242 19.97 9.17 34.32
N ALA A 243 20.67 8.57 35.29
CA ALA A 243 21.02 7.15 35.20
C ALA A 243 19.85 6.22 35.54
N LYS A 244 19.05 6.57 36.55
CA LYS A 244 17.99 5.69 37.05
C LYS A 244 16.80 6.47 37.61
N VAL A 245 15.60 6.05 37.22
CA VAL A 245 14.34 6.45 37.86
C VAL A 245 13.58 5.18 38.23
N SER A 246 13.14 5.05 39.48
CA SER A 246 12.32 3.92 39.94
C SER A 246 10.98 4.39 40.47
N ILE A 247 9.93 3.61 40.24
CA ILE A 247 8.55 3.90 40.64
C ILE A 247 8.00 2.65 41.35
N ASN A 248 7.63 2.81 42.62
CA ASN A 248 7.15 1.76 43.52
C ASN A 248 8.09 0.53 43.64
N GLU A 249 9.40 0.71 43.45
CA GLU A 249 10.43 -0.34 43.34
C GLU A 249 10.27 -1.33 42.16
N ASP A 250 9.05 -1.52 41.67
CA ASP A 250 8.70 -2.48 40.61
C ASP A 250 9.11 -2.00 39.22
N LEU A 251 8.92 -0.70 38.94
CA LEU A 251 9.16 -0.12 37.61
C LEU A 251 10.39 0.76 37.61
N ILE A 252 11.46 0.29 36.98
CA ILE A 252 12.78 0.91 36.95
C ILE A 252 13.15 1.22 35.51
N PHE A 253 13.43 2.49 35.24
CA PHE A 253 14.08 2.95 34.02
C PHE A 253 15.56 3.17 34.32
N SER A 254 16.44 2.56 33.52
CA SER A 254 17.88 2.80 33.64
C SER A 254 18.54 3.03 32.29
N TYR A 255 19.36 4.06 32.19
CA TYR A 255 20.14 4.38 30.99
C TYR A 255 21.28 3.37 30.85
N ALA A 256 21.30 2.63 29.75
CA ALA A 256 22.28 1.57 29.48
C ALA A 256 23.39 1.99 28.50
N GLY A 257 23.39 3.26 28.06
CA GLY A 257 24.36 3.81 27.12
C GLY A 257 23.79 4.07 25.74
N ALA A 258 24.68 4.44 24.80
CA ALA A 258 24.33 4.71 23.42
C ALA A 258 25.37 4.13 22.46
N ILE A 259 24.93 3.80 21.25
CA ILE A 259 25.77 3.33 20.15
C ILE A 259 25.66 4.35 19.02
N GLU A 260 26.77 4.86 18.51
CA GLU A 260 26.79 5.69 17.32
C GLU A 260 26.61 4.80 16.08
N LEU A 261 25.57 5.06 15.28
CA LEU A 261 25.27 4.31 14.05
C LEU A 261 25.88 4.98 12.81
N ASP A 262 26.00 6.30 12.84
CA ASP A 262 26.62 7.17 11.85
C ASP A 262 26.97 8.51 12.51
N GLU A 263 27.75 9.38 11.85
CA GLU A 263 28.19 10.67 12.42
C GLU A 263 27.01 11.46 13.00
N GLY A 264 26.95 11.62 14.33
CA GLY A 264 25.87 12.36 15.00
C GLY A 264 24.50 11.67 14.98
N ILE A 265 24.44 10.36 14.73
CA ILE A 265 23.23 9.52 14.84
C ILE A 265 23.49 8.46 15.91
N TYR A 266 22.74 8.51 17.01
CA TYR A 266 22.95 7.63 18.16
C TYR A 266 21.71 6.79 18.45
N LEU A 267 21.92 5.54 18.83
CA LEU A 267 20.89 4.65 19.37
C LEU A 267 21.08 4.48 20.87
N HIS A 268 20.22 5.13 21.65
CA HIS A 268 20.21 5.07 23.11
C HIS A 268 19.43 3.84 23.60
N GLN A 269 19.95 3.18 24.63
CA GLN A 269 19.30 2.02 25.27
C GLN A 269 18.79 2.38 26.66
N ILE A 270 17.49 2.20 26.89
CA ILE A 270 16.84 2.39 28.19
C ILE A 270 16.22 1.05 28.61
N ARG A 271 16.70 0.48 29.71
CA ARG A 271 16.15 -0.77 30.27
C ARG A 271 14.94 -0.45 31.14
N VAL A 272 13.89 -1.25 31.03
CA VAL A 272 12.66 -1.17 31.82
C VAL A 272 12.42 -2.50 32.53
N SER A 273 12.32 -2.50 33.87
CA SER A 273 12.32 -3.73 34.69
C SER A 273 11.08 -4.62 34.56
N ASP A 274 9.91 -4.07 34.23
CA ASP A 274 8.62 -4.79 34.27
C ASP A 274 8.47 -5.89 33.20
N SER A 275 9.35 -5.92 32.18
CA SER A 275 9.13 -6.80 31.02
C SER A 275 10.40 -7.32 30.33
N ASP A 276 11.59 -7.13 30.91
CA ASP A 276 12.89 -7.33 30.23
C ASP A 276 12.97 -6.58 28.87
N THR A 277 12.09 -5.59 28.69
CA THR A 277 11.97 -4.78 27.48
C THR A 277 13.01 -3.69 27.51
N GLN A 278 13.72 -3.54 26.40
CA GLN A 278 14.56 -2.38 26.16
C GLN A 278 13.83 -1.42 25.24
N LYS A 279 13.64 -0.19 25.71
CA LYS A 279 13.27 0.91 24.84
C LYS A 279 14.53 1.44 24.17
N GLN A 280 14.46 1.65 22.86
CA GLN A 280 15.58 2.19 22.09
C GLN A 280 15.15 3.50 21.45
N ILE A 281 15.95 4.54 21.66
CA ILE A 281 15.66 5.89 21.17
C ILE A 281 16.76 6.25 20.18
N LEU A 282 16.39 6.42 18.91
CA LEU A 282 17.27 6.91 17.86
C LEU A 282 17.28 8.43 17.90
N THR A 283 18.43 9.04 18.15
CA THR A 283 18.62 10.50 18.12
C THR A 283 19.48 10.90 16.93
N ILE A 284 19.17 12.05 16.35
CA ILE A 284 19.98 12.70 15.34
C ILE A 284 20.34 14.07 15.89
N GLU A 285 21.64 14.29 16.10
CA GLU A 285 22.20 15.44 16.80
C GLU A 285 22.92 16.37 15.81
N SER A 286 22.72 17.67 16.01
CA SER A 286 23.43 18.70 15.24
C SER A 286 24.83 18.93 15.80
N ASN A 287 25.80 19.07 14.90
CA ASN A 287 27.18 19.43 15.24
C ASN A 287 27.36 20.97 15.37
N GLU A 288 26.44 21.77 14.81
CA GLU A 288 26.58 23.23 14.69
C GLU A 288 25.76 24.00 15.73
N LYS A 289 24.49 23.61 15.91
CA LYS A 289 23.54 24.22 16.84
C LYS A 289 23.04 23.20 17.88
N ASP A 290 22.49 23.71 18.98
CA ASP A 290 21.85 22.91 20.04
C ASP A 290 20.47 22.41 19.59
N ALA A 291 20.44 21.39 18.74
CA ALA A 291 19.21 20.78 18.24
C ALA A 291 19.35 19.26 18.14
N THR A 292 18.29 18.54 18.48
CA THR A 292 18.23 17.08 18.41
C THR A 292 16.82 16.67 18.01
N ILE A 293 16.70 15.65 17.16
CA ILE A 293 15.42 14.98 16.91
C ILE A 293 15.51 13.53 17.38
N ALA A 294 14.40 12.97 17.87
CA ALA A 294 14.36 11.62 18.42
C ALA A 294 13.16 10.81 17.94
N PHE A 295 13.37 9.50 17.78
CA PHE A 295 12.38 8.50 17.41
C PHE A 295 12.52 7.27 18.31
N GLU A 296 11.40 6.67 18.73
CA GLU A 296 11.46 5.34 19.34
C GLU A 296 11.58 4.31 18.20
N VAL A 297 12.46 3.34 18.38
CA VAL A 297 12.73 2.29 17.39
C VAL A 297 12.88 0.93 18.07
N ALA A 298 12.66 -0.14 17.31
CA ALA A 298 13.07 -1.48 17.68
C ALA A 298 14.14 -1.97 16.70
N LYS A 299 15.34 -2.24 17.22
CA LYS A 299 16.48 -2.76 16.45
C LYS A 299 16.73 -4.22 16.79
N ASP A 300 16.57 -5.07 15.78
CA ASP A 300 16.94 -6.49 15.84
C ASP A 300 17.96 -6.81 14.74
N GLY A 301 19.20 -7.13 15.14
CA GLY A 301 20.31 -7.34 14.21
C GLY A 301 20.53 -6.11 13.32
N ASN A 302 20.22 -6.25 12.03
CA ASN A 302 20.36 -5.20 11.01
C ASN A 302 19.03 -4.54 10.62
N LYS A 303 17.93 -4.89 11.30
CA LYS A 303 16.60 -4.30 11.09
C LYS A 303 16.37 -3.18 12.10
N ILE A 304 15.74 -2.09 11.66
CA ILE A 304 15.34 -0.95 12.50
C ILE A 304 13.89 -0.62 12.16
N GLN A 305 12.97 -0.93 13.07
CA GLN A 305 11.55 -0.63 12.94
C GLN A 305 11.24 0.68 13.68
N PHE A 306 10.57 1.62 13.02
CA PHE A 306 10.12 2.85 13.66
C PHE A 306 8.85 2.63 14.47
N ILE A 307 8.78 3.23 15.66
CA ILE A 307 7.61 3.17 16.54
C ILE A 307 7.06 4.59 16.65
N ALA A 308 5.80 4.77 16.29
CA ALA A 308 5.12 6.05 16.43
C ALA A 308 5.10 6.49 17.90
N PRO A 309 5.43 7.75 18.22
CA PRO A 309 5.29 8.26 19.58
C PRO A 309 3.82 8.19 20.01
N ALA A 310 3.57 7.88 21.28
CA ALA A 310 2.21 7.87 21.84
C ALA A 310 1.50 9.21 21.64
N GLU A 311 0.18 9.20 21.46
CA GLU A 311 -0.62 10.41 21.18
C GLU A 311 -0.52 11.42 22.31
N GLU A 312 -0.35 10.97 23.55
CA GLU A 312 -0.20 11.82 24.74
C GLU A 312 1.21 12.39 24.87
N CYS A 313 2.20 11.91 24.10
CA CYS A 313 3.57 12.37 24.20
C CYS A 313 3.72 13.76 23.54
N PRO A 314 4.21 14.78 24.27
CA PRO A 314 4.55 16.06 23.68
C PRO A 314 5.57 15.89 22.56
N LYS A 315 5.54 16.77 21.55
CA LYS A 315 6.48 16.71 20.43
C LYS A 315 7.63 17.69 20.57
N LEU A 316 7.54 18.65 21.48
CA LEU A 316 8.60 19.62 21.76
C LEU A 316 9.17 19.41 23.16
N PHE A 317 10.50 19.35 23.25
CA PHE A 317 11.25 19.19 24.50
C PHE A 317 12.29 20.30 24.62
N CYS A 318 12.50 20.76 25.86
CA CYS A 318 13.65 21.57 26.24
C CYS A 318 14.34 20.83 27.39
N ASN A 319 15.01 19.73 27.03
CA ASN A 319 15.44 18.61 27.87
C ASN A 319 14.28 17.80 28.50
N TYR A 320 13.19 18.48 28.84
CA TYR A 320 11.96 17.93 29.41
C TYR A 320 10.76 18.26 28.50
N PRO A 321 9.66 17.49 28.56
CA PRO A 321 8.51 17.69 27.70
C PRO A 321 7.81 19.04 27.91
N PHE A 322 7.44 19.71 26.81
CA PHE A 322 6.49 20.83 26.83
C PHE A 322 5.07 20.32 26.70
N ILE A 323 4.46 20.00 27.84
CA ILE A 323 3.06 19.52 27.93
C ILE A 323 2.11 20.52 27.26
N GLY A 324 1.24 20.02 26.38
CA GLY A 324 0.36 20.81 25.51
C GLY A 324 0.89 20.98 24.08
N THR A 325 1.96 20.26 23.70
CA THR A 325 2.54 20.26 22.33
C THR A 325 2.41 18.91 21.61
N GLU A 326 1.48 18.07 22.05
CA GLU A 326 1.17 16.74 21.49
C GLU A 326 0.72 16.87 20.02
N GLU A 327 -0.17 17.83 19.75
CA GLU A 327 -0.72 18.12 18.42
C GLU A 327 0.19 19.09 17.61
N PHE A 328 1.50 19.10 17.88
CA PHE A 328 2.48 19.80 17.03
C PHE A 328 2.78 19.01 15.73
N ASN A 329 2.36 17.75 15.68
CA ASN A 329 2.28 16.91 14.47
C ASN A 329 3.60 16.70 13.71
N THR A 330 4.71 16.58 14.44
CA THR A 330 5.99 16.12 13.90
C THR A 330 6.14 14.59 14.06
N PRO A 331 6.82 13.91 13.13
CA PRO A 331 6.94 12.46 13.14
C PRO A 331 7.80 11.95 14.31
N GLY A 332 8.75 12.77 14.76
CA GLY A 332 9.59 12.53 15.94
C GLY A 332 9.48 13.66 16.94
N ILE A 333 10.24 13.54 18.03
CA ILE A 333 10.31 14.54 19.10
C ILE A 333 11.46 15.49 18.82
N LEU A 334 11.20 16.80 18.89
CA LEU A 334 12.20 17.85 18.70
C LEU A 334 12.69 18.35 20.05
N ASN A 335 14.00 18.41 20.24
CA ASN A 335 14.62 18.86 21.47
C ASN A 335 15.69 19.94 21.23
N SER A 336 15.69 20.95 22.09
CA SER A 336 16.79 21.92 22.22
C SER A 336 16.78 22.49 23.63
N SER A 337 17.94 22.50 24.30
CA SER A 337 18.09 23.17 25.61
C SER A 337 18.04 24.70 25.50
N SER A 338 18.10 25.22 24.27
CA SER A 338 18.14 26.64 23.93
C SER A 338 16.79 27.23 23.53
N PHE A 339 15.72 26.44 23.49
CA PHE A 339 14.38 26.95 23.15
C PHE A 339 13.90 28.06 24.09
N ASN A 340 13.42 29.15 23.50
CA ASN A 340 12.77 30.27 24.20
C ASN A 340 11.28 29.98 24.40
N ILE A 341 10.88 29.85 25.66
CA ILE A 341 9.56 29.36 26.10
C ILE A 341 8.48 30.45 25.96
N TYR A 342 7.28 30.07 25.50
CA TYR A 342 6.08 30.91 25.55
C TYR A 342 5.48 30.89 26.96
N GLN A 343 5.57 32.00 27.68
CA GLN A 343 5.08 32.18 29.05
C GLN A 343 5.78 31.27 30.10
N GLU A 344 5.40 31.42 31.38
CA GLU A 344 5.98 30.59 32.46
C GLU A 344 5.38 29.17 32.51
N ARG A 345 4.33 28.89 31.73
CA ARG A 345 3.61 27.62 31.73
C ARG A 345 4.24 26.53 30.85
N ARG A 346 5.40 26.71 30.20
CA ARG A 346 6.09 25.62 29.47
C ARG A 346 5.21 24.83 28.48
N ASN A 347 4.24 25.48 27.84
CA ASN A 347 3.27 24.86 26.93
C ASN A 347 3.51 25.24 25.46
N GLY A 348 4.74 25.64 25.13
CA GLY A 348 5.11 26.06 23.79
C GLY A 348 6.34 26.93 23.74
N ILE A 349 6.74 27.30 22.53
CA ILE A 349 7.89 28.16 22.23
C ILE A 349 7.42 29.40 21.48
N ILE A 350 8.16 30.51 21.59
CA ILE A 350 7.77 31.76 20.94
C ILE A 350 8.12 31.71 19.45
N LEU A 351 7.12 31.62 18.56
CA LEU A 351 7.26 31.53 17.10
C LEU A 351 6.27 32.44 16.34
N LYS A 352 5.91 33.57 16.94
CA LYS A 352 5.02 34.58 16.32
C LYS A 352 5.69 35.29 15.13
N ASP A 353 4.92 36.09 14.39
CA ASP A 353 5.42 36.90 13.27
C ASP A 353 6.15 38.19 13.70
N ALA A 354 6.48 38.33 14.99
CA ALA A 354 7.27 39.46 15.47
C ALA A 354 8.77 39.24 15.22
N ASP A 355 9.50 40.34 15.04
CA ASP A 355 10.95 40.34 14.86
C ASP A 355 11.64 40.55 16.21
N THR A 356 11.91 39.46 16.92
CA THR A 356 12.64 39.46 18.19
C THR A 356 13.75 38.42 18.15
N PRO A 357 14.89 38.63 18.83
CA PRO A 357 15.99 37.68 18.87
C PRO A 357 15.55 36.28 19.33
N GLU A 358 14.65 36.19 20.31
CA GLU A 358 14.14 34.92 20.84
C GLU A 358 13.33 34.13 19.80
N ILE A 359 12.52 34.84 19.00
CA ILE A 359 11.78 34.23 17.89
C ILE A 359 12.74 33.78 16.79
N HIS A 360 13.75 34.59 16.48
CA HIS A 360 14.75 34.23 15.47
C HIS A 360 15.53 32.97 15.88
N GLU A 361 16.00 32.90 17.14
CA GLU A 361 16.69 31.73 17.70
C GLU A 361 15.81 30.47 17.60
N ASN A 362 14.54 30.53 18.02
CA ASN A 362 13.62 29.39 17.90
C ASN A 362 13.37 28.95 16.46
N LYS A 363 13.19 29.90 15.53
CA LYS A 363 13.00 29.63 14.10
C LYS A 363 14.24 28.93 13.51
N GLU A 364 15.43 29.38 13.88
CA GLU A 364 16.70 28.78 13.46
C GLU A 364 16.91 27.37 14.05
N LEU A 365 16.50 27.14 15.30
CA LEU A 365 16.55 25.80 15.93
C LEU A 365 15.58 24.81 15.26
N LEU A 366 14.37 25.24 14.89
CA LEU A 366 13.43 24.38 14.16
C LEU A 366 13.88 24.10 12.72
N LYS A 367 14.48 25.09 12.06
CA LYS A 367 15.13 24.87 10.75
C LYS A 367 16.25 23.85 10.85
N GLU A 368 17.05 23.91 11.93
CA GLU A 368 18.07 22.89 12.21
C GLU A 368 17.44 21.51 12.40
N CYS A 369 16.36 21.40 13.18
CA CYS A 369 15.64 20.14 13.34
C CYS A 369 15.17 19.56 11.99
N ASN A 370 14.79 20.42 11.04
CA ASN A 370 14.43 19.99 9.68
C ASN A 370 15.65 19.48 8.91
N ILE A 371 16.81 20.12 9.04
CA ILE A 371 18.08 19.64 8.47
C ILE A 371 18.44 18.27 9.04
N LEU A 372 18.27 18.06 10.35
CA LEU A 372 18.50 16.77 11.01
C LEU A 372 17.53 15.70 10.50
N PHE A 373 16.28 16.07 10.20
CA PHE A 373 15.32 15.16 9.60
C PHE A 373 15.75 14.73 8.19
N LEU A 374 16.24 15.66 7.37
CA LEU A 374 16.83 15.35 6.06
C LEU A 374 18.07 14.45 6.18
N LYS A 375 18.90 14.65 7.20
CA LYS A 375 20.04 13.78 7.52
C LYS A 375 19.58 12.36 7.85
N LEU A 376 18.49 12.20 8.61
CA LEU A 376 17.89 10.89 8.88
C LEU A 376 17.43 10.20 7.58
N LEU A 377 16.74 10.93 6.69
CA LEU A 377 16.31 10.37 5.40
C LEU A 377 17.50 9.89 4.55
N ASN A 378 18.59 10.67 4.51
CA ASN A 378 19.82 10.25 3.82
C ASN A 378 20.45 9.00 4.46
N PHE A 379 20.48 8.90 5.80
CA PHE A 379 20.98 7.72 6.50
C PHE A 379 20.14 6.46 6.19
N ILE A 380 18.82 6.63 6.08
CA ILE A 380 17.88 5.56 5.72
C ILE A 380 18.14 5.02 4.30
N ASP A 381 18.55 5.90 3.39
CA ASP A 381 18.85 5.57 1.99
C ASP A 381 20.25 4.98 1.77
N GLN A 382 21.25 5.41 2.55
CA GLN A 382 22.66 5.08 2.34
C GLN A 382 23.19 3.95 3.23
N SER A 383 22.53 3.69 4.36
CA SER A 383 23.01 2.67 5.29
C SER A 383 22.62 1.25 4.86
N ASN A 384 23.33 0.27 5.41
CA ASN A 384 23.04 -1.14 5.15
C ASN A 384 21.87 -1.68 5.99
N TYR A 385 21.26 -0.86 6.85
CA TYR A 385 20.15 -1.27 7.71
C TYR A 385 18.85 -1.45 6.91
N GLN A 386 18.03 -2.42 7.34
CA GLN A 386 16.68 -2.62 6.82
C GLN A 386 15.69 -1.86 7.70
N PHE A 387 15.18 -0.73 7.20
CA PHE A 387 14.19 0.05 7.93
C PHE A 387 12.78 -0.45 7.65
N GLN A 388 11.94 -0.44 8.69
CA GLN A 388 10.53 -0.87 8.65
C GLN A 388 9.64 0.18 9.30
N ASP A 389 8.36 0.19 8.93
CA ASP A 389 7.34 1.12 9.42
C ASP A 389 7.72 2.59 9.20
N THR A 390 8.42 2.86 8.09
CA THR A 390 8.90 4.19 7.72
C THR A 390 7.76 5.17 7.41
N PHE A 391 6.50 4.71 7.33
CA PHE A 391 5.32 5.57 7.29
C PHE A 391 5.24 6.50 8.50
N VAL A 392 5.82 6.13 9.66
CA VAL A 392 5.91 6.98 10.86
C VAL A 392 6.62 8.30 10.54
N LEU A 393 7.62 8.28 9.65
CA LEU A 393 8.36 9.47 9.23
C LEU A 393 7.54 10.38 8.32
N ALA A 394 6.60 9.81 7.58
CA ALA A 394 5.71 10.54 6.70
C ALA A 394 4.51 11.17 7.44
N ASP A 395 4.26 10.81 8.70
CA ASP A 395 3.24 11.45 9.54
C ASP A 395 3.71 12.82 10.07
N PHE A 396 3.93 13.75 9.13
CA PHE A 396 4.38 15.11 9.37
C PHE A 396 3.30 16.08 8.89
N GLN A 397 2.39 16.46 9.79
CA GLN A 397 1.18 17.20 9.44
C GLN A 397 1.22 18.65 9.94
N GLN A 398 0.23 19.44 9.54
CA GLN A 398 0.04 20.79 10.07
C GLN A 398 -0.25 20.72 11.57
N PRO A 399 0.47 21.49 12.42
CA PRO A 399 0.17 21.58 13.84
C PRO A 399 -1.20 22.24 14.07
N LYS A 400 -1.76 22.00 15.25
CA LYS A 400 -2.95 22.71 15.73
C LYS A 400 -2.73 24.23 15.76
N ASP A 401 -3.82 24.99 15.79
CA ASP A 401 -3.80 26.44 16.01
C ASP A 401 -3.25 26.79 17.41
N TYR A 402 -1.94 26.98 17.48
CA TYR A 402 -1.28 27.53 18.66
C TYR A 402 -1.14 29.05 18.55
N GLU A 403 -1.53 29.78 19.60
CA GLU A 403 -1.38 31.24 19.64
C GLU A 403 0.08 31.71 19.48
N TRP A 404 1.03 30.86 19.86
CA TRP A 404 2.46 31.15 19.84
C TRP A 404 3.14 30.78 18.52
N LEU A 405 2.44 30.19 17.55
CA LEU A 405 2.99 29.69 16.29
C LEU A 405 2.46 30.45 15.07
N SER A 406 3.37 30.96 14.24
CA SER A 406 3.03 31.41 12.89
C SER A 406 2.85 30.21 11.94
N LYS A 407 1.58 29.85 11.67
CA LYS A 407 1.24 28.78 10.73
C LYS A 407 1.83 28.97 9.34
N LYS A 408 1.81 30.21 8.83
CA LYS A 408 2.34 30.53 7.50
C LYS A 408 3.85 30.30 7.40
N TRP A 409 4.58 30.72 8.43
CA TRP A 409 6.02 30.50 8.49
C TRP A 409 6.34 29.01 8.60
N TYR A 410 5.64 28.28 9.47
CA TYR A 410 5.85 26.84 9.68
C TYR A 410 5.58 26.03 8.41
N ASP A 411 4.46 26.30 7.73
CA ASP A 411 4.12 25.70 6.44
C ASP A 411 5.24 25.88 5.40
N THR A 412 5.75 27.11 5.30
CA THR A 412 6.70 27.49 4.24
C THR A 412 8.11 26.99 4.51
N GLU A 413 8.58 27.09 5.75
CA GLU A 413 9.98 26.91 6.09
C GLU A 413 10.28 25.54 6.71
N ILE A 414 9.26 24.85 7.25
CA ILE A 414 9.41 23.54 7.90
C ILE A 414 8.71 22.45 7.08
N LEU A 415 7.40 22.53 6.90
CA LEU A 415 6.62 21.45 6.27
C LEU A 415 6.94 21.28 4.79
N LYS A 416 6.90 22.34 3.98
CA LYS A 416 7.19 22.25 2.54
C LYS A 416 8.55 21.61 2.25
N PRO A 417 9.67 22.02 2.89
CA PRO A 417 10.95 21.34 2.70
C PRO A 417 10.93 19.87 3.16
N ALA A 418 10.29 19.56 4.29
CA ALA A 418 10.19 18.18 4.80
C ALA A 418 9.38 17.28 3.86
N HIS A 419 8.22 17.73 3.39
CA HIS A 419 7.37 17.02 2.44
C HIS A 419 8.09 16.80 1.11
N ASN A 420 8.79 17.81 0.60
CA ASN A 420 9.60 17.66 -0.61
C ASN A 420 10.70 16.62 -0.45
N ALA A 421 11.34 16.52 0.72
CA ALA A 421 12.34 15.49 0.99
C ALA A 421 11.69 14.09 1.08
N LEU A 422 10.57 13.97 1.80
CA LEU A 422 9.81 12.72 1.95
C LEU A 422 9.33 12.15 0.61
N LEU A 423 8.92 13.00 -0.34
CA LEU A 423 8.49 12.56 -1.67
C LEU A 423 9.60 11.82 -2.46
N ASN A 424 10.87 12.10 -2.14
CA ASN A 424 12.04 11.58 -2.87
C ASN A 424 12.87 10.56 -2.08
N ALA A 425 12.61 10.35 -0.79
CA ALA A 425 13.33 9.41 0.07
C ALA A 425 12.75 7.99 -0.03
N ASN A 426 13.56 6.93 0.11
CA ASN A 426 13.06 5.54 0.04
C ASN A 426 12.35 5.12 1.34
N ILE A 427 11.12 5.60 1.51
CA ILE A 427 10.31 5.42 2.73
C ILE A 427 9.05 4.58 2.53
N VAL A 428 8.70 4.20 1.29
CA VAL A 428 7.52 3.36 1.05
C VAL A 428 7.98 1.92 0.89
N GLU A 429 7.59 1.09 1.84
CA GLU A 429 7.76 -0.36 1.75
C GLU A 429 6.74 -0.94 0.76
N ILE A 430 7.23 -1.68 -0.24
CA ILE A 430 6.43 -2.32 -1.28
C ILE A 430 6.85 -3.79 -1.41
N GLU A 431 5.94 -4.64 -1.85
CA GLU A 431 6.25 -6.03 -2.18
C GLU A 431 6.47 -6.19 -3.69
N ARG A 432 7.65 -6.67 -4.10
CA ARG A 432 7.95 -7.06 -5.47
C ARG A 432 8.57 -8.44 -5.52
N ASN A 433 7.96 -9.34 -6.31
CA ASN A 433 8.41 -10.72 -6.51
C ASN A 433 8.60 -11.50 -5.18
N GLY A 434 7.76 -11.23 -4.17
CA GLY A 434 7.84 -11.86 -2.84
C GLY A 434 8.95 -11.30 -1.94
N LEU A 435 9.58 -10.20 -2.32
CA LEU A 435 10.58 -9.48 -1.51
C LEU A 435 10.03 -8.10 -1.14
N VAL A 436 10.28 -7.69 0.11
CA VAL A 436 9.99 -6.33 0.56
C VAL A 436 11.18 -5.44 0.20
N GLU A 437 10.90 -4.38 -0.56
CA GLU A 437 11.86 -3.33 -0.88
C GLU A 437 11.28 -1.95 -0.54
N ARG A 438 12.14 -0.93 -0.46
CA ARG A 438 11.73 0.46 -0.26
C ARG A 438 11.87 1.26 -1.54
N THR A 439 10.88 2.09 -1.82
CA THR A 439 10.83 3.00 -2.99
C THR A 439 10.47 4.41 -2.52
N PRO A 440 10.86 5.47 -3.24
CA PRO A 440 10.33 6.78 -2.95
C PRO A 440 8.89 6.90 -3.47
N ILE A 441 8.15 7.87 -2.92
CA ILE A 441 6.79 8.17 -3.37
C ILE A 441 6.80 8.57 -4.85
N ILE A 442 7.81 9.31 -5.30
CA ILE A 442 8.01 9.70 -6.70
C ILE A 442 9.30 9.06 -7.23
N LYS A 443 9.18 8.26 -8.30
CA LYS A 443 10.31 7.62 -8.99
C LYS A 443 10.15 7.70 -10.50
N ASP A 444 11.07 8.38 -11.19
CA ASP A 444 11.17 8.40 -12.66
C ASP A 444 9.84 8.67 -13.41
N LYS A 445 9.07 9.66 -12.92
CA LYS A 445 7.72 10.05 -13.41
C LYS A 445 6.57 9.09 -13.06
N ALA A 446 6.85 7.97 -12.43
CA ALA A 446 5.86 7.15 -11.73
C ALA A 446 5.75 7.57 -10.26
N TYR A 447 4.67 7.19 -9.62
CA TYR A 447 4.46 7.41 -8.19
C TYR A 447 3.81 6.20 -7.54
N VAL A 448 3.89 6.13 -6.22
CA VAL A 448 3.19 5.14 -5.40
C VAL A 448 1.69 5.47 -5.39
N ASP A 449 0.87 4.46 -5.62
CA ASP A 449 -0.58 4.49 -5.63
C ASP A 449 -1.11 4.12 -4.22
N PHE A 450 -1.54 5.11 -3.44
CA PHE A 450 -2.02 4.87 -2.07
C PHE A 450 -3.53 4.58 -2.05
N PRO A 451 -4.00 3.37 -1.66
CA PRO A 451 -5.42 3.08 -1.60
C PRO A 451 -6.19 4.05 -0.71
N TYR A 452 -7.16 4.76 -1.29
CA TYR A 452 -7.83 5.88 -0.62
C TYR A 452 -9.34 5.72 -0.61
N HIS A 453 -9.90 5.64 0.60
CA HIS A 453 -11.35 5.69 0.86
C HIS A 453 -11.59 5.83 2.37
N LYS A 454 -12.69 6.46 2.79
CA LYS A 454 -13.09 6.62 4.21
C LYS A 454 -13.25 5.27 4.94
N ASP A 455 -13.80 4.29 4.24
CA ASP A 455 -14.04 2.92 4.72
C ASP A 455 -12.81 2.02 4.47
N ALA A 456 -12.37 1.32 5.50
CA ALA A 456 -11.23 0.41 5.48
C ALA A 456 -11.42 -0.76 4.52
N GLU A 457 -12.61 -1.37 4.49
CA GLU A 457 -12.88 -2.53 3.63
C GLU A 457 -12.77 -2.15 2.14
N VAL A 458 -13.15 -0.91 1.81
CA VAL A 458 -13.05 -0.40 0.44
C VAL A 458 -11.58 -0.14 0.07
N ARG A 459 -10.75 0.34 1.01
CA ARG A 459 -9.30 0.49 0.77
C ARG A 459 -8.64 -0.87 0.49
N GLU A 460 -8.99 -1.89 1.26
CA GLU A 460 -8.51 -3.27 1.02
C GLU A 460 -9.01 -3.81 -0.32
N ALA A 461 -10.27 -3.56 -0.69
CA ALA A 461 -10.82 -3.97 -1.98
C ALA A 461 -10.10 -3.28 -3.16
N ILE A 462 -9.77 -2.00 -3.04
CA ILE A 462 -8.94 -1.26 -4.02
C ILE A 462 -7.56 -1.92 -4.11
N TYR A 463 -6.90 -2.15 -2.98
CA TYR A 463 -5.59 -2.78 -2.93
C TYR A 463 -5.59 -4.13 -3.64
N ASP A 464 -6.51 -5.02 -3.28
CA ASP A 464 -6.59 -6.37 -3.84
C ASP A 464 -7.00 -6.39 -5.32
N LEU A 465 -7.67 -5.35 -5.81
CA LEU A 465 -8.02 -5.19 -7.23
C LEU A 465 -6.82 -4.71 -8.04
N CYS A 466 -6.01 -3.80 -7.49
CA CYS A 466 -4.88 -3.19 -8.18
C CYS A 466 -3.56 -3.93 -7.97
N ASN A 467 -3.45 -4.82 -6.98
CA ASN A 467 -2.26 -5.62 -6.72
C ASN A 467 -2.11 -6.78 -7.72
N VAL A 468 -1.98 -6.45 -9.01
CA VAL A 468 -1.86 -7.42 -10.10
C VAL A 468 -0.73 -7.03 -11.05
N ASN A 469 0.21 -7.96 -11.28
CA ASN A 469 1.35 -7.83 -12.19
C ASN A 469 2.17 -6.53 -12.02
N GLN A 470 2.14 -5.92 -10.84
CA GLN A 470 2.97 -4.76 -10.45
C GLN A 470 2.81 -3.52 -11.33
N TYR A 471 1.66 -3.37 -12.03
CA TYR A 471 1.39 -2.13 -12.78
C TYR A 471 1.20 -0.94 -11.84
N PHE A 472 0.33 -1.08 -10.83
CA PHE A 472 0.20 -0.12 -9.74
C PHE A 472 1.30 -0.36 -8.71
N ILE A 473 1.92 0.72 -8.22
CA ILE A 473 2.96 0.63 -7.20
C ILE A 473 2.28 0.83 -5.84
N LEU A 474 1.96 -0.26 -5.15
CA LEU A 474 1.20 -0.20 -3.91
C LEU A 474 2.11 -0.40 -2.68
N PRO A 475 1.88 0.31 -1.56
CA PRO A 475 2.56 0.04 -0.29
C PRO A 475 2.23 -1.37 0.23
N LEU A 476 2.93 -1.87 1.24
CA LEU A 476 2.56 -3.12 1.91
C LEU A 476 1.10 -3.10 2.39
N LYS A 477 0.39 -4.21 2.22
CA LYS A 477 -1.05 -4.32 2.55
C LYS A 477 -1.34 -3.92 3.99
N GLU A 478 -0.51 -4.36 4.94
CA GLU A 478 -0.63 -4.02 6.37
C GLU A 478 -0.47 -2.52 6.67
N ASN A 479 0.21 -1.78 5.79
CA ASN A 479 0.52 -0.37 5.98
C ASN A 479 -0.46 0.57 5.26
N ILE A 480 -1.38 0.07 4.42
CA ILE A 480 -2.29 0.93 3.63
C ILE A 480 -3.14 1.87 4.50
N HIS A 481 -3.53 1.41 5.71
CA HIS A 481 -4.33 2.22 6.63
C HIS A 481 -3.51 3.30 7.34
N HIS A 482 -2.24 3.03 7.61
CA HIS A 482 -1.32 4.02 8.14
C HIS A 482 -1.06 5.11 7.10
N TRP A 483 -0.77 4.73 5.86
CA TRP A 483 -0.60 5.68 4.76
C TRP A 483 -1.86 6.50 4.47
N HIS A 484 -3.06 5.93 4.60
CA HIS A 484 -4.31 6.69 4.44
C HIS A 484 -4.50 7.82 5.48
N LYS A 485 -3.93 7.67 6.70
CA LYS A 485 -3.98 8.75 7.71
C LYS A 485 -3.13 9.94 7.30
N ILE A 486 -2.13 9.72 6.46
CA ILE A 486 -1.21 10.73 5.95
C ILE A 486 -1.87 11.39 4.73
N ASN A 487 -2.18 12.68 4.81
CA ASN A 487 -3.05 13.35 3.84
C ASN A 487 -2.54 14.73 3.40
N TRP A 488 -1.23 14.99 3.52
CA TRP A 488 -0.64 16.29 3.17
C TRP A 488 -0.25 16.42 1.69
N TRP A 489 -0.43 15.38 0.87
CA TRP A 489 -0.09 15.39 -0.55
C TRP A 489 -1.31 15.61 -1.47
N GLU A 490 -1.05 15.74 -2.77
CA GLU A 490 -2.07 15.98 -3.79
C GLU A 490 -2.93 14.74 -4.10
N GLU A 491 -4.20 14.92 -4.48
CA GLU A 491 -5.15 13.84 -4.86
C GLU A 491 -4.62 12.89 -5.96
N LYS A 492 -3.56 13.26 -6.69
CA LYS A 492 -2.97 12.43 -7.75
C LYS A 492 -2.30 11.16 -7.22
N TYR A 493 -1.85 11.13 -5.96
CA TYR A 493 -1.24 9.95 -5.34
C TYR A 493 -2.29 9.01 -4.74
N ASP A 494 -3.52 9.48 -4.59
CA ASP A 494 -4.61 8.71 -4.01
C ASP A 494 -5.18 7.75 -5.06
N LEU A 495 -5.04 6.46 -4.84
CA LEU A 495 -5.74 5.43 -5.58
C LEU A 495 -7.16 5.30 -5.04
N SER A 496 -8.00 6.29 -5.39
CA SER A 496 -9.43 6.30 -5.08
C SER A 496 -10.24 5.58 -6.18
N ILE A 497 -11.50 5.22 -5.87
CA ILE A 497 -12.43 4.67 -6.89
C ILE A 497 -12.55 5.63 -8.08
N LYS A 498 -12.59 6.95 -7.83
CA LYS A 498 -12.65 7.97 -8.89
C LYS A 498 -11.42 7.92 -9.81
N ASN A 499 -10.22 7.88 -9.24
CA ASN A 499 -8.99 7.85 -10.02
C ASN A 499 -8.85 6.53 -10.80
N LEU A 500 -9.20 5.40 -10.17
CA LEU A 500 -9.21 4.10 -10.83
C LEU A 500 -10.20 4.05 -12.00
N VAL A 501 -11.41 4.58 -11.84
CA VAL A 501 -12.43 4.62 -12.90
C VAL A 501 -12.03 5.56 -14.03
N ASN A 502 -11.40 6.70 -13.72
CA ASN A 502 -10.87 7.60 -14.74
C ASN A 502 -9.74 6.95 -15.54
N TRP A 503 -8.83 6.22 -14.86
CA TRP A 503 -7.79 5.44 -15.52
C TRP A 503 -8.39 4.37 -16.43
N PHE A 504 -9.35 3.58 -15.94
CA PHE A 504 -10.02 2.55 -16.74
C PHE A 504 -10.71 3.16 -17.96
N SER A 505 -11.43 4.27 -17.77
CA SER A 505 -12.09 4.99 -18.85
C SER A 505 -11.11 5.58 -19.87
N ALA A 506 -9.88 5.90 -19.48
CA ALA A 506 -8.84 6.43 -20.35
C ALA A 506 -8.16 5.34 -21.21
N CYS A 507 -8.20 4.07 -20.78
CA CYS A 507 -7.68 2.95 -21.58
C CYS A 507 -8.42 2.78 -22.91
N GLY A 508 -9.69 3.21 -22.99
CA GLY A 508 -10.51 3.27 -24.20
C GLY A 508 -10.97 1.92 -24.76
N HIS A 509 -10.23 0.84 -24.51
CA HIS A 509 -10.51 -0.51 -25.02
C HIS A 509 -10.09 -1.57 -24.00
N ILE A 510 -10.84 -2.67 -23.90
CA ILE A 510 -10.60 -3.72 -22.91
C ILE A 510 -9.24 -4.43 -23.07
N ASN A 511 -8.83 -4.73 -24.31
CA ASN A 511 -7.49 -5.24 -24.62
C ASN A 511 -6.35 -4.31 -24.13
N SER A 512 -6.58 -3.00 -24.06
CA SER A 512 -5.60 -2.07 -23.48
C SER A 512 -5.48 -2.28 -21.98
N VAL A 513 -6.60 -2.47 -21.27
CA VAL A 513 -6.63 -2.81 -19.83
C VAL A 513 -5.92 -4.13 -19.58
N GLN A 514 -6.27 -5.17 -20.36
CA GLN A 514 -5.68 -6.50 -20.25
C GLN A 514 -4.15 -6.47 -20.44
N LYS A 515 -3.66 -5.79 -21.48
CA LYS A 515 -2.23 -5.64 -21.74
C LYS A 515 -1.52 -4.85 -20.64
N THR A 516 -2.13 -3.76 -20.18
CA THR A 516 -1.56 -2.88 -19.15
C THR A 516 -1.42 -3.62 -17.82
N LEU A 517 -2.43 -4.41 -17.46
CA LEU A 517 -2.42 -5.21 -16.23
C LEU A 517 -1.78 -6.60 -16.42
N GLY A 518 -1.30 -6.96 -17.61
CA GLY A 518 -0.69 -8.28 -17.89
C GLY A 518 -1.61 -9.49 -17.64
N LEU A 519 -2.93 -9.34 -17.79
CA LEU A 519 -3.92 -10.37 -17.42
C LEU A 519 -4.17 -11.39 -18.53
N THR A 520 -4.41 -12.66 -18.15
CA THR A 520 -5.05 -13.65 -19.04
C THR A 520 -6.55 -13.38 -19.15
N GLU A 521 -7.22 -13.92 -20.17
CA GLU A 521 -8.67 -13.69 -20.38
C GLU A 521 -9.51 -14.08 -19.15
N ASP A 522 -9.29 -15.26 -18.57
CA ASP A 522 -10.02 -15.70 -17.36
C ASP A 522 -9.84 -14.74 -16.17
N LYS A 523 -8.62 -14.22 -16.00
CA LYS A 523 -8.31 -13.29 -14.90
C LYS A 523 -8.88 -11.89 -15.16
N LEU A 524 -9.00 -11.49 -16.43
CA LEU A 524 -9.61 -10.23 -16.83
C LEU A 524 -11.09 -10.20 -16.45
N GLN A 525 -11.84 -11.26 -16.73
CA GLN A 525 -13.25 -11.34 -16.35
C GLN A 525 -13.43 -11.23 -14.83
N TYR A 526 -12.64 -12.00 -14.06
CA TYR A 526 -12.66 -11.92 -12.59
C TYR A 526 -12.31 -10.51 -12.07
N TRP A 527 -11.34 -9.84 -12.70
CA TRP A 527 -10.96 -8.48 -12.37
C TRP A 527 -12.11 -7.49 -12.63
N LEU A 528 -12.79 -7.61 -13.78
CA LEU A 528 -13.93 -6.76 -14.14
C LEU A 528 -15.09 -6.91 -13.15
N ASP A 529 -15.44 -8.14 -12.76
CA ASP A 529 -16.52 -8.38 -11.81
C ASP A 529 -16.26 -7.67 -10.47
N ARG A 530 -15.01 -7.73 -9.98
CA ARG A 530 -14.59 -7.01 -8.77
C ARG A 530 -14.60 -5.50 -8.96
N PHE A 531 -14.15 -5.01 -10.12
CA PHE A 531 -14.16 -3.59 -10.48
C PHE A 531 -15.59 -3.01 -10.47
N TYR A 532 -16.56 -3.65 -11.13
CA TYR A 532 -17.95 -3.19 -11.12
C TYR A 532 -18.63 -3.32 -9.75
N THR A 533 -18.26 -4.35 -8.97
CA THR A 533 -18.71 -4.48 -7.58
C THR A 533 -18.21 -3.32 -6.72
N LEU A 534 -16.96 -2.91 -6.90
CA LEU A 534 -16.36 -1.78 -6.19
C LEU A 534 -17.02 -0.45 -6.56
N ILE A 535 -17.26 -0.20 -7.85
CA ILE A 535 -17.93 1.03 -8.33
C ILE A 535 -19.33 1.18 -7.72
N ASN A 536 -20.08 0.09 -7.59
CA ASN A 536 -21.43 0.12 -6.99
C ASN A 536 -21.44 0.55 -5.51
N ARG A 537 -20.29 0.65 -4.85
CA ARG A 537 -20.18 1.18 -3.48
C ARG A 537 -20.07 2.70 -3.41
N GLU A 538 -19.86 3.38 -4.54
CA GLU A 538 -19.57 4.82 -4.58
C GLU A 538 -20.63 5.62 -5.34
N GLU A 539 -21.51 6.31 -4.59
CA GLU A 539 -22.65 7.07 -5.14
C GLU A 539 -22.20 8.20 -6.09
N SER A 540 -21.08 8.85 -5.81
CA SER A 540 -20.55 9.92 -6.65
C SER A 540 -20.20 9.42 -8.06
N ILE A 541 -19.67 8.20 -8.17
CA ILE A 541 -19.35 7.55 -9.45
C ILE A 541 -20.61 7.07 -10.16
N ILE A 542 -21.56 6.48 -9.42
CA ILE A 542 -22.88 6.08 -9.96
C ILE A 542 -23.56 7.29 -10.64
N ASN A 543 -23.51 8.46 -10.02
CA ASN A 543 -24.06 9.69 -10.59
C ASN A 543 -23.35 10.11 -11.89
N LEU A 544 -22.02 10.02 -11.96
CA LEU A 544 -21.26 10.32 -13.20
C LEU A 544 -21.56 9.33 -14.33
N VAL A 545 -21.73 8.05 -13.99
CA VAL A 545 -22.15 6.99 -14.90
C VAL A 545 -23.54 7.29 -15.47
N ASN A 546 -24.52 7.63 -14.61
CA ASN A 546 -25.88 7.97 -15.03
C ASN A 546 -25.96 9.28 -15.82
N GLN A 547 -25.04 10.22 -15.58
CA GLN A 547 -24.86 11.43 -16.39
C GLN A 547 -24.10 11.19 -17.71
N ASN A 548 -23.76 9.94 -18.03
CA ASN A 548 -23.10 9.54 -19.26
C ASN A 548 -21.70 10.16 -19.47
N LYS A 549 -20.98 10.44 -18.37
CA LYS A 549 -19.66 11.09 -18.39
C LYS A 549 -18.48 10.11 -18.41
N LEU A 550 -18.72 8.84 -18.07
CA LEU A 550 -17.68 7.83 -17.91
C LEU A 550 -17.84 6.72 -18.95
N LYS A 551 -16.74 6.35 -19.61
CA LYS A 551 -16.68 5.26 -20.60
C LYS A 551 -16.18 3.99 -19.92
N ILE A 552 -17.10 3.23 -19.34
CA ILE A 552 -16.75 2.03 -18.55
C ILE A 552 -17.42 0.76 -19.07
N TYR A 553 -18.29 0.83 -20.09
CA TYR A 553 -19.05 -0.31 -20.57
C TYR A 553 -18.42 -0.86 -21.86
N PRO A 554 -17.78 -2.04 -21.86
CA PRO A 554 -17.24 -2.61 -23.09
C PRO A 554 -18.38 -3.03 -24.02
N ASN A 555 -18.31 -2.59 -25.28
CA ASN A 555 -19.16 -3.15 -26.33
C ASN A 555 -18.60 -4.49 -26.83
N GLN A 556 -19.33 -5.18 -27.72
CA GLN A 556 -18.92 -6.46 -28.32
C GLN A 556 -17.67 -6.39 -29.24
N ASN A 557 -17.13 -5.18 -29.49
CA ASN A 557 -15.80 -5.02 -30.11
C ASN A 557 -14.69 -4.82 -29.07
N GLY A 558 -15.04 -4.65 -27.79
CA GLY A 558 -14.13 -4.34 -26.69
C GLY A 558 -13.90 -2.84 -26.43
N ASP A 559 -14.54 -1.93 -27.18
CA ASP A 559 -14.42 -0.48 -26.95
C ASP A 559 -15.21 -0.06 -25.71
N LEU A 560 -14.58 0.75 -24.86
CA LEU A 560 -15.22 1.29 -23.67
C LEU A 560 -16.17 2.45 -24.03
N CYS A 561 -17.45 2.23 -23.74
CA CYS A 561 -18.55 3.10 -24.09
C CYS A 561 -19.22 3.69 -22.83
N THR A 562 -20.01 4.74 -23.04
CA THR A 562 -20.85 5.35 -21.99
C THR A 562 -22.16 4.58 -21.84
N LYS A 563 -22.82 4.67 -20.68
CA LYS A 563 -24.06 3.92 -20.37
C LYS A 563 -25.15 4.08 -21.43
N ASN A 564 -25.25 5.24 -22.08
CA ASN A 564 -26.25 5.48 -23.11
C ASN A 564 -25.90 5.00 -24.51
N ALA A 565 -24.62 4.71 -24.76
CA ALA A 565 -24.15 4.23 -26.05
C ALA A 565 -24.24 2.70 -26.20
N VAL A 566 -24.57 1.99 -25.12
CA VAL A 566 -24.65 0.52 -25.08
C VAL A 566 -26.07 0.01 -24.83
N PHE A 567 -26.38 -1.13 -25.43
CA PHE A 567 -27.65 -1.85 -25.34
C PHE A 567 -27.39 -3.30 -24.89
N LEU A 568 -28.35 -3.89 -24.21
CA LEU A 568 -28.32 -5.29 -23.82
C LEU A 568 -28.72 -6.18 -25.01
N ASP A 569 -27.98 -7.25 -25.21
CA ASP A 569 -28.34 -8.32 -26.15
C ASP A 569 -29.42 -9.20 -25.53
N GLU A 570 -30.54 -9.41 -26.23
CA GLU A 570 -31.62 -10.30 -25.79
C GLU A 570 -31.20 -11.79 -25.77
N GLY A 571 -30.07 -12.11 -26.41
CA GLY A 571 -29.53 -13.48 -26.52
C GLY A 571 -30.21 -14.32 -27.58
N ASP A 572 -31.14 -13.73 -28.34
CA ASP A 572 -31.84 -14.36 -29.47
C ASP A 572 -31.21 -14.01 -30.83
N ILE A 573 -30.16 -13.19 -30.85
CA ILE A 573 -29.48 -12.75 -32.08
C ILE A 573 -28.48 -13.80 -32.53
N ASP A 574 -28.73 -14.40 -33.70
CA ASP A 574 -27.77 -15.29 -34.36
C ASP A 574 -26.46 -14.53 -34.70
N PRO A 575 -25.28 -15.02 -34.28
CA PRO A 575 -23.98 -14.41 -34.62
C PRO A 575 -23.79 -14.16 -36.12
N GLU A 576 -24.32 -15.03 -36.99
CA GLU A 576 -24.23 -14.89 -38.44
C GLU A 576 -25.01 -13.65 -38.93
N LEU A 577 -26.15 -13.32 -38.31
CA LEU A 577 -26.90 -12.10 -38.63
C LEU A 577 -26.13 -10.83 -38.22
N LYS A 578 -25.36 -10.88 -37.13
CA LYS A 578 -24.47 -9.77 -36.72
C LYS A 578 -23.39 -9.52 -37.77
N ASP A 579 -22.81 -10.60 -38.33
CA ASP A 579 -21.78 -10.53 -39.36
C ASP A 579 -22.32 -10.07 -40.71
N ILE A 580 -23.49 -10.55 -41.11
CA ILE A 580 -24.18 -10.09 -42.33
C ILE A 580 -24.45 -8.60 -42.24
N LEU A 581 -24.98 -8.12 -41.11
CA LEU A 581 -25.27 -6.69 -40.93
C LEU A 581 -23.99 -5.83 -40.95
N LEU A 582 -22.89 -6.34 -40.40
CA LEU A 582 -21.57 -5.71 -40.49
C LEU A 582 -21.10 -5.61 -41.95
N ALA A 583 -21.23 -6.69 -42.74
CA ALA A 583 -20.88 -6.70 -44.15
C ALA A 583 -21.77 -5.75 -44.99
N LEU A 584 -22.99 -5.47 -44.54
CA LEU A 584 -23.88 -4.43 -45.09
C LEU A 584 -23.53 -3.00 -44.62
N GLY A 585 -22.41 -2.83 -43.92
CA GLY A 585 -21.88 -1.54 -43.48
C GLY A 585 -22.54 -1.00 -42.21
N TYR A 586 -23.09 -1.87 -41.35
CA TYR A 586 -23.67 -1.47 -40.07
C TYR A 586 -23.17 -2.38 -38.94
N ASN A 587 -22.33 -1.85 -38.05
CA ASN A 587 -21.74 -2.63 -36.96
C ASN A 587 -22.65 -2.63 -35.72
N CYS A 588 -23.44 -3.69 -35.53
CA CYS A 588 -24.25 -3.83 -34.33
C CYS A 588 -23.42 -4.07 -33.05
N ARG A 589 -22.27 -4.74 -33.17
CA ARG A 589 -21.35 -5.00 -32.05
C ARG A 589 -20.74 -3.72 -31.46
N ALA A 590 -20.77 -2.60 -32.21
CA ALA A 590 -20.30 -1.32 -31.73
C ALA A 590 -21.17 -0.69 -30.63
N PHE A 591 -22.41 -1.15 -30.45
CA PHE A 591 -23.34 -0.62 -29.44
C PHE A 591 -24.02 -1.71 -28.61
N LEU A 592 -23.76 -3.00 -28.84
CA LEU A 592 -24.18 -4.08 -27.94
C LEU A 592 -23.14 -4.26 -26.83
N LEU A 593 -23.57 -4.43 -25.59
CA LEU A 593 -22.72 -4.74 -24.44
C LEU A 593 -22.09 -6.13 -24.59
N GLU A 594 -20.86 -6.29 -24.11
CA GLU A 594 -20.17 -7.58 -24.02
C GLU A 594 -21.02 -8.65 -23.31
N GLU A 595 -21.21 -9.80 -23.95
CA GLU A 595 -22.15 -10.85 -23.50
C GLU A 595 -21.72 -11.53 -22.19
N SER A 596 -20.41 -11.62 -21.93
CA SER A 596 -19.86 -12.27 -20.75
C SER A 596 -19.97 -11.41 -19.47
N LEU A 597 -20.35 -10.13 -19.60
CA LEU A 597 -20.25 -9.18 -18.51
C LEU A 597 -21.56 -9.04 -17.71
N LEU A 598 -21.53 -9.46 -16.45
CA LEU A 598 -22.67 -9.33 -15.53
C LEU A 598 -22.60 -8.01 -14.75
N ILE A 599 -23.19 -6.94 -15.30
CA ILE A 599 -23.29 -5.65 -14.61
C ILE A 599 -24.56 -5.61 -13.76
N GLN A 600 -24.39 -5.54 -12.43
CA GLN A 600 -25.49 -5.48 -11.46
C GLN A 600 -25.51 -4.15 -10.69
N GLY A 601 -26.53 -3.95 -9.87
CA GLY A 601 -26.65 -2.79 -8.98
C GLY A 601 -27.10 -1.50 -9.70
N ALA A 602 -26.72 -0.35 -9.14
CA ALA A 602 -27.17 0.97 -9.60
C ALA A 602 -26.56 1.39 -10.94
N ILE A 603 -25.47 0.74 -11.37
CA ILE A 603 -24.83 0.96 -12.66
C ILE A 603 -25.34 0.01 -13.76
N ALA A 604 -26.32 -0.85 -13.47
CA ALA A 604 -26.90 -1.73 -14.49
C ALA A 604 -27.51 -0.91 -15.65
N ILE A 605 -27.49 -1.50 -16.85
CA ILE A 605 -28.18 -0.94 -18.01
C ILE A 605 -29.69 -1.20 -17.85
N ASP A 606 -30.50 -0.20 -18.21
CA ASP A 606 -31.96 -0.31 -18.13
C ASP A 606 -32.45 -1.47 -19.00
N ARG A 607 -33.32 -2.33 -18.44
CA ARG A 607 -33.89 -3.48 -19.16
C ARG A 607 -34.68 -3.08 -20.41
N GLU A 608 -35.11 -1.83 -20.51
CA GLU A 608 -35.78 -1.27 -21.67
C GLU A 608 -34.84 -1.06 -22.88
N LYS A 609 -33.52 -1.04 -22.67
CA LYS A 609 -32.51 -0.96 -23.73
C LYS A 609 -32.09 -2.34 -24.24
N LEU A 610 -33.09 -3.16 -24.53
CA LEU A 610 -32.90 -4.49 -25.08
C LEU A 610 -32.93 -4.42 -26.61
N ILE A 611 -31.95 -5.03 -27.26
CA ILE A 611 -31.92 -5.25 -28.71
C ILE A 611 -31.90 -6.75 -28.95
N GLY A 612 -32.89 -7.24 -29.69
CA GLY A 612 -33.00 -8.62 -30.12
C GLY A 612 -33.02 -8.78 -31.64
N ALA A 613 -33.23 -10.01 -32.09
CA ALA A 613 -33.14 -10.41 -33.50
C ALA A 613 -34.06 -9.59 -34.42
N LYS A 614 -35.23 -9.15 -33.93
CA LYS A 614 -36.19 -8.33 -34.71
C LYS A 614 -35.61 -6.99 -35.15
N PHE A 615 -34.86 -6.31 -34.27
CA PHE A 615 -34.25 -5.03 -34.59
C PHE A 615 -33.13 -5.21 -35.63
N ILE A 616 -32.28 -6.21 -35.44
CA ILE A 616 -31.21 -6.57 -36.39
C ILE A 616 -31.81 -6.91 -37.77
N ALA A 617 -32.87 -7.74 -37.79
CA ALA A 617 -33.59 -8.07 -39.02
C ALA A 617 -34.17 -6.83 -39.70
N GLN A 618 -34.77 -5.90 -38.95
CA GLN A 618 -35.26 -4.64 -39.50
C GLN A 618 -34.13 -3.82 -40.14
N GLN A 619 -32.98 -3.68 -39.47
CA GLN A 619 -31.83 -2.95 -40.01
C GLN A 619 -31.30 -3.60 -41.29
N ILE A 620 -31.21 -4.93 -41.34
CA ILE A 620 -30.85 -5.67 -42.56
C ILE A 620 -31.86 -5.38 -43.68
N ARG A 621 -33.18 -5.45 -43.40
CA ARG A 621 -34.23 -5.13 -44.41
C ARG A 621 -34.08 -3.72 -44.98
N GLU A 622 -33.85 -2.72 -44.12
CA GLU A 622 -33.69 -1.32 -44.54
C GLU A 622 -32.44 -1.14 -45.42
N LYS A 623 -31.32 -1.79 -45.06
CA LYS A 623 -30.09 -1.75 -45.86
C LYS A 623 -30.27 -2.43 -47.21
N VAL A 624 -30.86 -3.63 -47.23
CA VAL A 624 -31.16 -4.38 -48.46
C VAL A 624 -32.10 -3.58 -49.37
N ALA A 625 -33.16 -2.97 -48.81
CA ALA A 625 -34.07 -2.11 -49.56
C ALA A 625 -33.37 -0.88 -50.17
N LYS A 626 -32.48 -0.24 -49.41
CA LYS A 626 -31.68 0.89 -49.90
C LYS A 626 -30.76 0.47 -51.05
N PHE A 627 -30.04 -0.64 -50.90
CA PHE A 627 -29.17 -1.16 -51.97
C PHE A 627 -29.97 -1.53 -53.23
N ASN A 628 -31.14 -2.13 -53.08
CA ASN A 628 -32.02 -2.43 -54.22
C ASN A 628 -32.55 -1.16 -54.91
N ALA A 629 -32.87 -0.11 -54.16
CA ALA A 629 -33.24 1.18 -54.74
C ALA A 629 -32.09 1.87 -55.48
N ASP A 630 -30.87 1.77 -54.97
CA ASP A 630 -29.66 2.35 -55.59
C ASP A 630 -29.19 1.55 -56.82
N LYS A 631 -29.45 0.23 -56.86
CA LYS A 631 -29.26 -0.64 -58.04
C LYS A 631 -30.13 -0.20 -59.23
N VAL A 632 -31.37 0.24 -58.98
CA VAL A 632 -32.27 0.80 -60.02
C VAL A 632 -31.73 2.12 -60.60
N LYS A 633 -30.87 2.84 -59.86
CA LYS A 633 -30.24 4.10 -60.29
C LYS A 633 -28.89 3.92 -61.00
N GLY A 634 -28.46 2.67 -61.27
CA GLY A 634 -27.24 2.37 -62.03
C GLY A 634 -25.96 2.21 -61.20
N THR A 635 -26.08 2.01 -59.89
CA THR A 635 -24.94 1.82 -58.98
C THR A 635 -24.56 0.34 -58.87
N PHE A 636 -23.29 0.00 -59.06
CA PHE A 636 -22.81 -1.39 -58.91
C PHE A 636 -22.60 -1.75 -57.43
N LEU A 637 -23.09 -2.93 -57.02
CA LEU A 637 -22.87 -3.47 -55.67
C LEU A 637 -21.39 -3.82 -55.45
N SER A 638 -20.85 -3.50 -54.27
CA SER A 638 -19.49 -3.89 -53.88
C SER A 638 -19.38 -5.42 -53.72
N SER A 639 -18.16 -5.95 -53.79
CA SER A 639 -17.87 -7.37 -53.54
C SER A 639 -18.38 -7.85 -52.19
N GLU A 640 -18.21 -7.04 -51.14
CA GLU A 640 -18.63 -7.37 -49.77
C GLU A 640 -20.16 -7.40 -49.64
N THR A 641 -20.86 -6.49 -50.31
CA THR A 641 -22.34 -6.45 -50.27
C THR A 641 -22.95 -7.67 -50.98
N LYS A 642 -22.34 -8.13 -52.07
CA LYS A 642 -22.76 -9.35 -52.78
C LYS A 642 -22.56 -10.61 -51.94
N ASP A 643 -21.45 -10.67 -51.20
CA ASP A 643 -21.18 -11.75 -50.27
C ASP A 643 -22.20 -11.75 -49.11
N ALA A 644 -22.49 -10.58 -48.53
CA ALA A 644 -23.52 -10.43 -47.49
C ALA A 644 -24.91 -10.91 -47.95
N PHE A 645 -25.29 -10.63 -49.21
CA PHE A 645 -26.56 -11.11 -49.77
C PHE A 645 -26.58 -12.63 -49.96
N ARG A 646 -25.45 -13.23 -50.36
CA ARG A 646 -25.32 -14.70 -50.44
C ARG A 646 -25.41 -15.34 -49.07
N ARG A 647 -24.67 -14.83 -48.07
CA ARG A 647 -24.72 -15.32 -46.69
C ARG A 647 -26.13 -15.21 -46.10
N LEU A 648 -26.83 -14.10 -46.35
CA LEU A 648 -28.23 -13.92 -45.94
C LEU A 648 -29.17 -14.91 -46.64
N PHE A 649 -28.97 -15.17 -47.94
CA PHE A 649 -29.76 -16.17 -48.67
C PHE A 649 -29.53 -17.58 -48.13
N THR A 650 -28.28 -17.95 -47.86
CA THR A 650 -27.93 -19.23 -47.22
C THR A 650 -28.58 -19.35 -45.85
N TRP A 651 -28.48 -18.30 -45.02
CA TRP A 651 -29.11 -18.27 -43.71
C TRP A 651 -30.64 -18.43 -43.78
N PHE A 652 -31.31 -17.84 -44.78
CA PHE A 652 -32.74 -18.05 -45.03
C PHE A 652 -33.11 -19.49 -45.40
N VAL A 653 -32.23 -20.20 -46.11
CA VAL A 653 -32.45 -21.61 -46.49
C VAL A 653 -32.24 -22.52 -45.29
N GLU A 654 -31.24 -22.24 -44.46
CA GLU A 654 -30.89 -23.03 -43.27
C GLU A 654 -31.87 -22.81 -42.11
N ASN A 655 -32.43 -21.60 -41.98
CA ASN A 655 -33.32 -21.21 -40.87
C ASN A 655 -34.70 -20.73 -41.35
N PRO A 656 -35.51 -21.58 -42.04
CA PRO A 656 -36.73 -21.14 -42.74
C PRO A 656 -37.83 -20.59 -41.82
N THR A 657 -38.00 -21.15 -40.62
CA THR A 657 -38.99 -20.69 -39.63
C THR A 657 -38.63 -19.31 -39.09
N GLN A 658 -37.39 -19.13 -38.62
CA GLN A 658 -36.91 -17.83 -38.11
C GLN A 658 -36.84 -16.77 -39.21
N ALA A 659 -36.44 -17.15 -40.43
CA ALA A 659 -36.38 -16.24 -41.57
C ALA A 659 -37.78 -15.73 -41.97
N SER A 660 -38.78 -16.61 -41.99
CA SER A 660 -40.17 -16.22 -42.26
C SER A 660 -40.69 -15.25 -41.21
N ASP A 661 -40.43 -15.51 -39.92
CA ASP A 661 -40.91 -14.69 -38.81
C ASP A 661 -40.19 -13.34 -38.70
N LEU A 662 -38.88 -13.30 -38.95
CA LEU A 662 -38.07 -12.08 -38.78
C LEU A 662 -38.03 -11.20 -40.03
N PHE A 663 -38.11 -11.75 -41.23
CA PHE A 663 -37.87 -11.02 -42.48
C PHE A 663 -39.09 -10.89 -43.41
N GLU A 664 -40.16 -11.64 -43.14
CA GLU A 664 -41.48 -11.57 -43.82
C GLU A 664 -41.35 -11.39 -45.35
N ASP A 665 -41.67 -10.19 -45.86
CA ASP A 665 -41.65 -9.83 -47.29
C ASP A 665 -40.29 -10.01 -47.97
N LEU A 666 -39.18 -9.83 -47.23
CA LEU A 666 -37.84 -10.07 -47.77
C LEU A 666 -37.56 -11.57 -47.96
N TYR A 667 -38.10 -12.43 -47.11
CA TYR A 667 -37.99 -13.88 -47.23
C TYR A 667 -38.87 -14.43 -48.36
N GLN A 668 -40.10 -13.91 -48.49
CA GLN A 668 -41.02 -14.29 -49.57
C GLN A 668 -40.50 -13.91 -50.97
N ASN A 669 -39.75 -12.81 -51.07
CA ASN A 669 -39.18 -12.31 -52.33
C ASN A 669 -37.65 -12.46 -52.39
N LYS A 670 -37.07 -13.40 -51.65
CA LYS A 670 -35.61 -13.57 -51.51
C LYS A 670 -34.90 -13.76 -52.85
N GLU A 671 -35.50 -14.47 -53.80
CA GLU A 671 -34.91 -14.73 -55.11
C GLU A 671 -34.78 -13.44 -55.94
N HIS A 672 -35.75 -12.54 -55.86
CA HIS A 672 -35.75 -11.30 -56.64
C HIS A 672 -35.02 -10.14 -55.96
N ARG A 673 -34.87 -10.19 -54.63
CA ARG A 673 -34.30 -9.09 -53.83
C ARG A 673 -32.86 -9.30 -53.39
N LEU A 674 -32.38 -10.54 -53.36
CA LEU A 674 -31.01 -10.87 -52.94
C LEU A 674 -30.13 -11.38 -54.10
N CYS A 675 -30.72 -11.77 -55.24
CA CYS A 675 -29.99 -12.25 -56.41
C CYS A 675 -30.04 -11.26 -57.59
N ASP A 676 -29.00 -11.23 -58.42
CA ASP A 676 -29.01 -10.48 -59.69
C ASP A 676 -29.80 -11.24 -60.76
N GLU A 677 -30.37 -10.54 -61.76
CA GLU A 677 -31.12 -11.18 -62.87
C GLU A 677 -30.32 -12.29 -63.58
N LYS A 678 -28.99 -12.15 -63.63
CA LYS A 678 -28.08 -13.18 -64.15
C LYS A 678 -27.98 -14.43 -63.26
N ASP A 679 -28.01 -14.26 -61.94
CA ASP A 679 -27.97 -15.38 -60.98
C ASP A 679 -29.30 -16.12 -60.97
N ILE A 680 -30.43 -15.39 -61.08
CA ILE A 680 -31.76 -15.96 -61.24
C ILE A 680 -31.86 -16.71 -62.57
N ALA A 681 -31.36 -16.14 -63.67
CA ALA A 681 -31.34 -16.79 -64.99
C ALA A 681 -30.46 -18.05 -64.99
N MET A 682 -29.29 -18.02 -64.35
CA MET A 682 -28.40 -19.17 -64.24
C MET A 682 -29.00 -20.27 -63.34
N SER A 683 -29.67 -19.89 -62.25
CA SER A 683 -30.42 -20.82 -61.39
C SER A 683 -31.64 -21.43 -62.10
N MET A 684 -32.40 -20.63 -62.86
CA MET A 684 -33.47 -21.13 -63.74
C MET A 684 -32.92 -22.06 -64.82
N GLU A 685 -31.79 -21.74 -65.45
CA GLU A 685 -31.18 -22.59 -66.47
C GLU A 685 -30.67 -23.92 -65.86
N LEU A 686 -30.09 -23.87 -64.66
CA LEU A 686 -29.69 -25.06 -63.90
C LEU A 686 -30.89 -25.88 -63.45
N SER A 687 -31.97 -25.24 -62.98
CA SER A 687 -33.24 -25.88 -62.61
C SER A 687 -33.95 -26.49 -63.82
N MET A 688 -33.94 -25.82 -64.98
CA MET A 688 -34.45 -26.36 -66.25
C MET A 688 -33.58 -27.50 -66.76
N LYS A 689 -32.25 -27.42 -66.63
CA LYS A 689 -31.33 -28.53 -66.95
C LYS A 689 -31.57 -29.70 -66.00
N ALA A 690 -31.74 -29.46 -64.71
CA ALA A 690 -32.06 -30.46 -63.70
C ALA A 690 -33.42 -31.12 -63.96
N THR A 691 -34.46 -30.32 -64.23
CA THR A 691 -35.80 -30.80 -64.58
C THR A 691 -35.79 -31.57 -65.90
N SER A 692 -35.05 -31.10 -66.92
CA SER A 692 -34.89 -31.83 -68.18
C SER A 692 -34.08 -33.12 -68.02
N LEU A 693 -33.13 -33.17 -67.08
CA LEU A 693 -32.42 -34.39 -66.71
C LEU A 693 -33.37 -35.37 -66.03
N LEU A 694 -34.21 -34.91 -65.10
CA LEU A 694 -35.23 -35.71 -64.43
C LEU A 694 -36.28 -36.25 -65.42
N GLU A 695 -36.80 -35.41 -66.33
CA GLU A 695 -37.72 -35.82 -67.39
C GLU A 695 -37.08 -36.80 -68.39
N LYS A 696 -35.82 -36.56 -68.77
CA LYS A 696 -35.08 -37.46 -69.68
C LYS A 696 -34.89 -38.86 -69.11
N TYR A 697 -34.84 -38.99 -67.79
CA TYR A 697 -34.75 -40.27 -67.10
C TYR A 697 -36.10 -40.75 -66.52
N GLY A 698 -37.20 -40.00 -66.74
CA GLY A 698 -38.56 -40.39 -66.35
C GLY A 698 -38.82 -40.41 -64.85
N VAL A 699 -38.15 -39.56 -64.08
CA VAL A 699 -38.21 -39.54 -62.60
C VAL A 699 -38.63 -38.18 -62.06
N SER A 700 -39.38 -38.21 -60.96
CA SER A 700 -40.12 -37.04 -60.43
C SER A 700 -39.25 -36.11 -59.59
N ASN A 701 -38.16 -36.63 -59.03
CA ASN A 701 -37.23 -35.94 -58.16
C ASN A 701 -35.85 -36.63 -58.17
N PHE A 702 -34.83 -35.97 -57.60
CA PHE A 702 -33.46 -36.47 -57.58
C PHE A 702 -33.26 -37.75 -56.75
N GLU A 703 -34.08 -38.00 -55.72
CA GLU A 703 -34.01 -39.23 -54.91
C GLU A 703 -34.41 -40.48 -55.71
N GLU A 704 -35.37 -40.33 -56.62
CA GLU A 704 -35.85 -41.40 -57.51
C GLU A 704 -34.81 -41.70 -58.61
N LEU A 705 -34.12 -40.66 -59.11
CA LEU A 705 -32.97 -40.77 -60.00
C LEU A 705 -31.79 -41.49 -59.31
N GLU A 706 -31.51 -41.17 -58.04
CA GLU A 706 -30.48 -41.85 -57.23
C GLU A 706 -30.79 -43.34 -57.06
N LYS A 707 -32.07 -43.70 -56.80
CA LYS A 707 -32.52 -45.10 -56.73
C LYS A 707 -32.43 -45.84 -58.07
N MET A 708 -32.62 -45.16 -59.20
CA MET A 708 -32.48 -45.75 -60.54
C MET A 708 -31.03 -45.91 -61.02
N ILE A 709 -30.11 -45.08 -60.53
CA ILE A 709 -28.66 -45.19 -60.82
C ILE A 709 -28.03 -46.28 -59.93
N SER A 710 -28.58 -46.49 -58.74
CA SER A 710 -28.13 -47.48 -57.75
C SER A 710 -28.03 -48.96 -58.20
N PRO A 711 -28.78 -49.50 -59.21
CA PRO A 711 -28.69 -50.94 -59.53
C PRO A 711 -27.56 -51.32 -60.50
N LYS A 712 -26.85 -50.36 -61.14
CA LYS A 712 -25.86 -50.66 -62.20
C LYS A 712 -24.40 -50.38 -61.87
N ILE A 713 -24.06 -50.07 -60.62
CA ILE A 713 -22.68 -50.10 -60.13
C ILE A 713 -22.61 -51.04 -58.91
N LYS A 714 -22.79 -52.34 -59.16
CA LYS A 714 -22.19 -53.37 -58.30
C LYS A 714 -20.79 -53.66 -58.81
N LYS A 715 -19.83 -52.89 -58.32
CA LYS A 715 -18.45 -53.34 -58.12
C LYS A 715 -18.08 -52.99 -56.68
N GLU A 716 -18.10 -54.03 -55.87
CA GLU A 716 -17.43 -54.19 -54.57
C GLU A 716 -16.81 -52.91 -53.99
N SER A 717 -17.56 -52.17 -53.17
CA SER A 717 -16.96 -51.43 -52.07
C SER A 717 -16.99 -52.33 -50.85
N SER A 718 -15.91 -53.09 -50.66
CA SER A 718 -15.58 -53.60 -49.34
C SER A 718 -15.65 -52.45 -48.32
N PRO A 719 -16.07 -52.69 -47.06
CA PRO A 719 -16.00 -51.66 -46.03
C PRO A 719 -14.61 -51.02 -46.05
N LEU A 720 -14.54 -49.68 -46.10
CA LEU A 720 -13.27 -48.95 -46.11
C LEU A 720 -12.44 -49.46 -44.93
N ASN A 721 -11.34 -50.15 -45.21
CA ASN A 721 -10.48 -50.68 -44.18
C ASN A 721 -9.79 -49.48 -43.49
N PRO A 722 -10.04 -49.24 -42.18
CA PRO A 722 -9.50 -48.09 -41.46
C PRO A 722 -7.98 -48.00 -41.53
N ASP A 723 -7.28 -49.14 -41.59
CA ASP A 723 -5.81 -49.17 -41.63
C ASP A 723 -5.27 -48.71 -42.99
N HIS A 724 -5.95 -49.07 -44.09
CA HIS A 724 -5.58 -48.56 -45.41
C HIS A 724 -5.87 -47.07 -45.52
N LEU A 725 -6.96 -46.60 -44.91
CA LEU A 725 -7.34 -45.19 -44.91
C LEU A 725 -6.36 -44.32 -44.11
N LEU A 726 -5.88 -44.80 -42.96
CA LEU A 726 -4.83 -44.11 -42.19
C LEU A 726 -3.51 -43.99 -42.97
N ILE A 727 -3.11 -45.05 -43.67
CA ILE A 727 -1.89 -45.04 -44.50
C ILE A 727 -2.06 -44.11 -45.69
N SER A 728 -3.20 -44.22 -46.38
CA SER A 728 -3.51 -43.40 -47.54
C SER A 728 -3.57 -41.92 -47.16
N LEU A 729 -4.30 -41.53 -46.12
CA LEU A 729 -4.39 -40.13 -45.66
C LEU A 729 -3.12 -39.66 -44.91
N GLY A 730 -2.21 -40.56 -44.58
CA GLY A 730 -0.96 -40.23 -43.91
C GLY A 730 -1.11 -39.74 -42.48
N ILE A 731 -2.11 -40.25 -41.77
CA ILE A 731 -2.45 -39.84 -40.40
C ILE A 731 -1.46 -40.49 -39.42
N THR A 732 -0.60 -39.69 -38.79
CA THR A 732 0.48 -40.19 -37.91
C THR A 732 0.37 -39.78 -36.46
N SER A 733 -0.70 -39.06 -36.10
CA SER A 733 -0.99 -38.63 -34.74
C SER A 733 -2.49 -38.52 -34.49
N ALA A 734 -2.87 -38.39 -33.22
CA ALA A 734 -4.25 -38.10 -32.82
C ALA A 734 -4.74 -36.75 -33.36
N GLU A 735 -3.84 -35.75 -33.43
CA GLU A 735 -4.14 -34.43 -33.96
C GLU A 735 -4.44 -34.48 -35.47
N ASP A 736 -3.66 -35.26 -36.22
CA ASP A 736 -3.91 -35.49 -37.65
C ASP A 736 -5.24 -36.22 -37.89
N LEU A 737 -5.61 -37.13 -36.99
CA LEU A 737 -6.87 -37.86 -37.07
C LEU A 737 -8.07 -36.91 -36.90
N GLU A 738 -7.99 -35.98 -35.95
CA GLU A 738 -9.04 -34.97 -35.76
C GLU A 738 -9.09 -33.97 -36.92
N ARG A 739 -7.94 -33.53 -37.45
CA ARG A 739 -7.89 -32.70 -38.67
C ARG A 739 -8.52 -33.41 -39.85
N ALA A 740 -8.19 -34.69 -40.07
CA ALA A 740 -8.75 -35.48 -41.17
C ALA A 740 -10.27 -35.68 -41.02
N LYS A 741 -10.79 -35.82 -39.79
CA LYS A 741 -12.25 -35.88 -39.54
C LYS A 741 -12.93 -34.56 -39.87
N GLN A 742 -12.33 -33.42 -39.51
CA GLN A 742 -12.89 -32.09 -39.80
C GLN A 742 -12.92 -31.81 -41.30
N GLU A 743 -11.82 -32.07 -42.01
CA GLU A 743 -11.73 -31.82 -43.46
C GLU A 743 -12.64 -32.76 -44.27
N ASN A 744 -12.92 -33.96 -43.75
CA ASN A 744 -13.83 -34.93 -44.37
C ASN A 744 -15.22 -34.98 -43.71
N ALA A 745 -15.63 -33.94 -42.97
CA ALA A 745 -16.91 -33.91 -42.26
C ALA A 745 -18.12 -34.13 -43.20
N ASN A 746 -17.99 -33.72 -44.47
CA ASN A 746 -19.02 -33.85 -45.50
C ASN A 746 -18.94 -35.18 -46.28
N ASN A 747 -17.94 -36.03 -46.01
CA ASN A 747 -17.77 -37.34 -46.66
C ASN A 747 -18.06 -38.48 -45.67
N LYS A 748 -19.36 -38.76 -45.52
CA LYS A 748 -19.91 -39.68 -44.50
C LYS A 748 -19.22 -41.07 -44.47
N PRO A 749 -18.91 -41.75 -45.58
CA PRO A 749 -18.17 -43.03 -45.57
C PRO A 749 -16.74 -42.95 -45.00
N ILE A 750 -16.01 -41.86 -45.27
CA ILE A 750 -14.65 -41.65 -44.77
C ILE A 750 -14.71 -41.26 -43.29
N LEU A 751 -15.64 -40.37 -42.93
CA LEU A 751 -15.85 -39.94 -41.56
C LEU A 751 -16.25 -41.11 -40.66
N GLU A 752 -17.18 -41.97 -41.09
CA GLU A 752 -17.58 -43.18 -40.34
C GLU A 752 -16.38 -44.11 -40.14
N ALA A 753 -15.56 -44.35 -41.16
CA ALA A 753 -14.35 -45.17 -41.05
C ALA A 753 -13.30 -44.57 -40.09
N LEU A 754 -13.11 -43.25 -40.09
CA LEU A 754 -12.17 -42.53 -39.21
C LEU A 754 -12.70 -42.39 -37.77
N GLN A 755 -14.02 -42.31 -37.57
CA GLN A 755 -14.65 -42.26 -36.24
C GLN A 755 -14.46 -43.56 -35.45
N HIS A 756 -14.35 -44.70 -36.15
CA HIS A 756 -14.07 -45.99 -35.55
C HIS A 756 -12.61 -46.17 -35.09
N ILE A 757 -11.74 -45.16 -35.32
CA ILE A 757 -10.34 -45.17 -34.91
C ILE A 757 -10.20 -44.38 -33.61
N SER A 758 -9.71 -45.04 -32.57
CA SER A 758 -9.45 -44.38 -31.28
C SER A 758 -8.23 -43.48 -31.37
N ALA A 759 -8.36 -42.23 -30.92
CA ALA A 759 -7.25 -41.30 -30.75
C ALA A 759 -6.19 -41.80 -29.74
N ALA A 760 -6.51 -42.80 -28.92
CA ALA A 760 -5.59 -43.42 -27.97
C ALA A 760 -4.80 -44.63 -28.56
N ASP A 761 -5.05 -45.03 -29.80
CA ASP A 761 -4.41 -46.21 -30.42
C ASP A 761 -3.03 -45.87 -31.02
N ILE A 762 -2.10 -45.49 -30.14
CA ILE A 762 -0.75 -45.01 -30.45
C ILE A 762 0.04 -46.01 -31.31
N GLU A 763 -0.20 -47.31 -31.17
CA GLU A 763 0.48 -48.35 -31.96
C GLU A 763 0.08 -48.32 -33.45
N ARG A 764 -1.16 -47.95 -33.77
CA ARG A 764 -1.57 -47.77 -35.19
C ARG A 764 -0.90 -46.58 -35.84
N PHE A 765 -0.80 -45.46 -35.13
CA PHE A 765 -0.11 -44.26 -35.63
C PHE A 765 1.39 -44.52 -35.83
N LYS A 766 2.03 -45.25 -34.90
CA LYS A 766 3.43 -45.69 -35.05
C LYS A 766 3.62 -46.57 -36.29
N LYS A 767 2.67 -47.46 -36.61
CA LYS A 767 2.72 -48.31 -37.80
C LYS A 767 2.67 -47.49 -39.09
N VAL A 768 1.80 -46.48 -39.17
CA VAL A 768 1.74 -45.58 -40.34
C VAL A 768 3.02 -44.74 -40.46
N MET A 769 3.52 -44.22 -39.34
CA MET A 769 4.79 -43.49 -39.32
C MET A 769 5.96 -44.36 -39.79
N ALA A 770 5.98 -45.65 -39.44
CA ALA A 770 6.99 -46.60 -39.90
C ALA A 770 6.93 -46.82 -41.43
N ILE A 771 5.73 -46.89 -42.01
CA ILE A 771 5.53 -47.02 -43.46
C ILE A 771 6.01 -45.77 -44.20
N ILE A 772 5.70 -44.57 -43.69
CA ILE A 772 6.19 -43.32 -44.28
C ILE A 772 7.73 -43.25 -44.22
N LYS A 773 8.33 -43.61 -43.08
CA LYS A 773 9.79 -43.68 -42.95
C LYS A 773 10.41 -44.68 -43.93
N ARG A 774 9.81 -45.87 -44.08
CA ARG A 774 10.22 -46.88 -45.06
C ARG A 774 10.21 -46.31 -46.48
N ALA A 775 9.13 -45.63 -46.88
CA ALA A 775 9.01 -45.01 -48.19
C ALA A 775 10.10 -43.97 -48.46
N VAL A 776 10.38 -43.09 -47.49
CA VAL A 776 11.46 -42.10 -47.58
C VAL A 776 12.83 -42.78 -47.74
N THR A 777 13.12 -43.80 -46.93
CA THR A 777 14.38 -44.55 -47.01
C THR A 777 14.54 -45.29 -48.34
N ASN A 778 13.48 -45.94 -48.84
CA ASN A 778 13.52 -46.66 -50.11
C ASN A 778 13.76 -45.71 -51.29
N VAL A 779 13.07 -44.57 -51.31
CA VAL A 779 13.28 -43.54 -52.35
C VAL A 779 14.68 -42.95 -52.24
N GLN A 780 15.19 -42.68 -51.04
CA GLN A 780 16.56 -42.20 -50.85
C GLN A 780 17.59 -43.18 -51.43
N ASN A 781 17.47 -44.46 -51.09
CA ASN A 781 18.36 -45.51 -51.60
C ASN A 781 18.27 -45.66 -53.12
N HIS A 782 17.05 -45.55 -53.67
CA HIS A 782 16.84 -45.61 -55.11
C HIS A 782 17.47 -44.41 -55.83
N LEU A 783 17.28 -43.20 -55.32
CA LEU A 783 17.86 -41.99 -55.90
C LEU A 783 19.39 -42.00 -55.86
N GLN A 784 20.00 -42.50 -54.79
CA GLN A 784 21.45 -42.69 -54.70
C GLN A 784 22.01 -43.66 -55.74
N SER A 785 21.19 -44.58 -56.26
CA SER A 785 21.59 -45.50 -57.34
C SER A 785 21.53 -44.88 -58.74
N LEU A 786 20.89 -43.71 -58.89
CA LEU A 786 20.73 -43.00 -60.17
C LEU A 786 21.86 -41.97 -60.35
N GLN A 787 22.51 -41.97 -61.52
CA GLN A 787 23.61 -41.03 -61.81
C GLN A 787 23.17 -39.56 -61.91
N ASP A 788 21.89 -39.30 -62.12
CA ASP A 788 21.36 -37.95 -62.33
C ASP A 788 21.06 -37.20 -61.03
N TYR A 789 21.14 -37.86 -59.87
CA TYR A 789 20.83 -37.29 -58.55
C TYR A 789 22.06 -37.33 -57.64
N ASP A 790 22.34 -36.20 -57.00
CA ASP A 790 23.29 -36.09 -55.90
C ASP A 790 22.49 -35.83 -54.61
N CYS A 791 22.52 -36.83 -53.73
CA CYS A 791 21.83 -36.84 -52.44
C CYS A 791 22.79 -36.61 -51.25
N THR A 792 24.00 -36.09 -51.48
CA THR A 792 25.01 -35.88 -50.41
C THR A 792 24.55 -34.91 -49.33
N ASN A 793 23.73 -33.92 -49.69
CA ASN A 793 23.18 -32.91 -48.77
C ASN A 793 21.71 -33.17 -48.39
N TRP A 794 21.28 -34.44 -48.35
CA TRP A 794 19.90 -34.83 -48.02
C TRP A 794 19.44 -34.23 -46.68
N SER A 795 18.51 -33.27 -46.74
CA SER A 795 17.86 -32.65 -45.58
C SER A 795 16.39 -33.01 -45.56
N GLN A 796 15.95 -33.72 -44.52
CA GLN A 796 14.54 -34.03 -44.33
C GLN A 796 13.88 -32.89 -43.54
N ASP A 797 13.17 -32.01 -44.26
CA ASP A 797 12.55 -30.80 -43.68
C ASP A 797 11.24 -31.11 -42.93
N SER A 798 10.53 -32.16 -43.34
CA SER A 798 9.34 -32.68 -42.65
C SER A 798 9.25 -34.21 -42.79
N LEU A 799 8.15 -34.81 -42.32
CA LEU A 799 7.98 -36.26 -42.40
C LEU A 799 8.07 -36.80 -43.84
N THR A 800 7.65 -36.00 -44.83
CA THR A 800 7.53 -36.39 -46.24
C THR A 800 8.21 -35.42 -47.21
N THR A 801 8.68 -34.26 -46.77
CA THR A 801 9.39 -33.28 -47.63
C THR A 801 10.89 -33.32 -47.39
N VAL A 802 11.66 -33.27 -48.49
CA VAL A 802 13.12 -33.34 -48.48
C VAL A 802 13.71 -32.27 -49.39
N SER A 803 14.77 -31.61 -48.94
CA SER A 803 15.55 -30.63 -49.69
C SER A 803 17.04 -31.01 -49.76
N GLY A 804 17.85 -30.18 -50.42
CA GLY A 804 19.30 -30.38 -50.54
C GLY A 804 19.71 -31.45 -51.57
N ILE A 805 18.81 -31.79 -52.50
CA ILE A 805 19.08 -32.75 -53.58
C ILE A 805 19.39 -32.01 -54.87
N MET A 806 20.46 -32.41 -55.55
CA MET A 806 20.85 -31.84 -56.83
C MET A 806 20.54 -32.82 -57.95
N LYS A 807 19.66 -32.43 -58.88
CA LYS A 807 19.39 -33.20 -60.10
C LYS A 807 20.02 -32.53 -61.30
N SER A 808 20.99 -33.19 -61.93
CA SER A 808 21.75 -32.65 -63.07
C SER A 808 22.31 -31.23 -62.81
N GLY A 809 22.79 -30.96 -61.59
CA GLY A 809 23.35 -29.66 -61.20
C GLY A 809 22.35 -28.58 -60.79
N LYS A 810 21.06 -28.90 -60.67
CA LYS A 810 20.02 -27.99 -60.15
C LYS A 810 19.42 -28.50 -58.86
N GLU A 811 19.20 -27.59 -57.91
CA GLU A 811 18.56 -27.93 -56.65
C GLU A 811 17.07 -28.23 -56.85
N ILE A 812 16.64 -29.38 -56.34
CA ILE A 812 15.25 -29.82 -56.34
C ILE A 812 14.81 -30.15 -54.92
N ASN A 813 13.52 -29.99 -54.66
CA ASN A 813 12.87 -30.51 -53.46
C ASN A 813 12.09 -31.77 -53.82
N LEU A 814 11.86 -32.65 -52.86
CA LEU A 814 11.03 -33.83 -53.02
C LEU A 814 9.88 -33.82 -52.01
N VAL A 815 8.74 -34.32 -52.46
CA VAL A 815 7.67 -34.81 -51.58
C VAL A 815 7.55 -36.30 -51.79
N ILE A 816 7.70 -37.10 -50.74
CA ILE A 816 7.74 -38.56 -50.79
C ILE A 816 6.57 -39.13 -50.00
N ARG A 817 5.73 -39.94 -50.64
CA ARG A 817 4.54 -40.55 -50.03
C ARG A 817 4.46 -42.06 -50.30
N PRO A 818 4.06 -42.88 -49.30
CA PRO A 818 3.75 -44.28 -49.56
C PRO A 818 2.51 -44.42 -50.44
N ALA A 819 2.50 -45.41 -51.33
CA ALA A 819 1.38 -45.76 -52.20
C ALA A 819 0.81 -47.16 -51.91
N ASP A 820 1.12 -47.73 -50.74
CA ASP A 820 0.67 -49.05 -50.27
C ASP A 820 -0.86 -49.22 -50.27
N GLY A 821 -1.61 -48.11 -50.20
CA GLY A 821 -3.08 -48.08 -50.33
C GLY A 821 -3.60 -48.00 -51.78
N GLY A 822 -2.72 -48.11 -52.78
CA GLY A 822 -3.06 -47.98 -54.21
C GLY A 822 -3.31 -46.55 -54.67
N GLN A 823 -3.08 -45.56 -53.80
CA GLN A 823 -3.30 -44.13 -54.03
C GLN A 823 -2.22 -43.31 -53.32
N ILE A 824 -1.88 -42.14 -53.87
CA ILE A 824 -1.01 -41.14 -53.25
C ILE A 824 -1.92 -40.01 -52.77
N ILE A 825 -1.84 -39.64 -51.48
CA ILE A 825 -2.58 -38.52 -50.93
C ILE A 825 -1.60 -37.51 -50.35
N ILE A 826 -1.86 -36.24 -50.66
CA ILE A 826 -1.15 -35.09 -50.12
C ILE A 826 -2.09 -34.50 -49.08
N PHE A 827 -1.63 -34.38 -47.84
CA PHE A 827 -2.48 -34.04 -46.70
C PHE A 827 -1.92 -32.88 -45.90
N TYR A 828 -0.60 -32.74 -45.80
CA TYR A 828 0.00 -31.70 -44.99
C TYR A 828 0.17 -30.40 -45.80
N PRO A 829 -0.19 -29.22 -45.26
CA PRO A 829 -0.04 -27.93 -45.95
C PRO A 829 1.38 -27.69 -46.48
N GLU A 830 2.40 -28.17 -45.78
CA GLU A 830 3.82 -28.06 -46.15
C GLU A 830 4.13 -28.81 -47.45
N GLU A 831 3.43 -29.92 -47.73
CA GLU A 831 3.59 -30.69 -48.97
C GLU A 831 2.96 -29.97 -50.16
N VAL A 832 1.80 -29.35 -49.96
CA VAL A 832 1.11 -28.55 -50.97
C VAL A 832 1.99 -27.35 -51.34
N GLN A 833 2.49 -26.62 -50.34
CA GLN A 833 3.43 -25.51 -50.53
C GLN A 833 4.73 -25.93 -51.20
N ALA A 834 5.24 -27.13 -50.89
CA ALA A 834 6.42 -27.66 -51.56
C ALA A 834 6.13 -27.93 -53.05
N LEU A 835 5.00 -28.55 -53.37
CA LEU A 835 4.61 -28.91 -54.75
C LEU A 835 4.22 -27.72 -55.64
N GLU A 836 3.86 -26.58 -55.06
CA GLU A 836 3.67 -25.32 -55.82
C GLU A 836 4.97 -24.80 -56.44
N LYS A 837 6.12 -25.15 -55.89
CA LYS A 837 7.43 -24.73 -56.41
C LYS A 837 7.77 -25.52 -57.68
N ALA A 838 8.19 -24.81 -58.72
CA ALA A 838 8.49 -25.41 -60.04
C ALA A 838 9.63 -26.45 -60.03
N ASN A 839 10.46 -26.47 -58.99
CA ASN A 839 11.59 -27.39 -58.81
C ASN A 839 11.32 -28.49 -57.77
N THR A 840 10.06 -28.85 -57.54
CA THR A 840 9.69 -29.95 -56.62
C THR A 840 9.19 -31.17 -57.37
N GLU A 841 9.64 -32.36 -56.97
CA GLU A 841 9.18 -33.64 -57.52
C GLU A 841 8.37 -34.44 -56.50
N LEU A 842 7.25 -35.02 -56.94
CA LEU A 842 6.45 -35.96 -56.14
C LEU A 842 6.92 -37.39 -56.42
N TRP A 843 7.39 -38.10 -55.39
CA TRP A 843 7.84 -39.48 -55.43
C TRP A 843 6.96 -40.38 -54.56
N TYR A 844 6.83 -41.64 -54.98
CA TYR A 844 6.13 -42.64 -54.18
C TYR A 844 6.84 -43.98 -54.12
N ASP A 845 6.52 -44.75 -53.08
CA ASP A 845 6.99 -46.11 -52.79
C ASP A 845 5.81 -47.01 -52.43
N ASP A 846 5.72 -48.22 -53.00
CA ASP A 846 4.70 -49.23 -52.68
C ASP A 846 5.31 -50.59 -52.27
N GLU A 847 6.52 -50.56 -51.70
CA GLU A 847 7.43 -51.70 -51.46
C GLU A 847 8.04 -52.37 -52.71
N LYS A 848 7.42 -52.22 -53.89
CA LYS A 848 7.88 -52.87 -55.13
C LYS A 848 8.55 -51.91 -56.08
N GLU A 849 8.02 -50.71 -56.22
CA GLU A 849 8.50 -49.68 -57.13
C GLU A 849 8.67 -48.34 -56.42
N GLN A 850 9.81 -47.68 -56.68
CA GLN A 850 10.05 -46.28 -56.30
C GLN A 850 10.03 -45.45 -57.58
N ASN A 851 9.07 -44.53 -57.71
CA ASN A 851 8.83 -43.85 -58.97
C ASN A 851 8.35 -42.41 -58.80
N ILE A 852 8.67 -41.57 -59.77
CA ILE A 852 8.14 -40.21 -59.86
C ILE A 852 6.67 -40.20 -60.33
N TYR A 853 5.84 -39.40 -59.67
CA TYR A 853 4.46 -39.12 -60.04
C TYR A 853 4.36 -37.73 -60.68
N SER A 854 4.68 -37.65 -61.97
CA SER A 854 4.68 -36.38 -62.71
C SER A 854 3.27 -35.87 -63.05
N PHE A 855 3.14 -34.57 -63.30
CA PHE A 855 1.89 -33.97 -63.77
C PHE A 855 1.35 -34.61 -65.07
N GLY A 856 2.24 -35.00 -65.99
CA GLY A 856 1.85 -35.76 -67.18
C GLY A 856 1.25 -37.14 -66.86
N ARG A 857 1.76 -37.81 -65.81
CA ARG A 857 1.21 -39.08 -65.30
C ARG A 857 -0.17 -38.88 -64.68
N PHE A 858 -0.34 -37.77 -63.95
CA PHE A 858 -1.64 -37.34 -63.42
C PHE A 858 -2.67 -37.15 -64.54
N LEU A 859 -2.39 -36.31 -65.55
CA LEU A 859 -3.31 -36.05 -66.68
C LEU A 859 -3.68 -37.34 -67.43
N LYS A 860 -2.71 -38.23 -67.64
CA LYS A 860 -2.94 -39.52 -68.32
C LYS A 860 -3.87 -40.44 -67.53
N ARG A 861 -3.77 -40.45 -66.20
CA ARG A 861 -4.61 -41.30 -65.33
C ARG A 861 -5.99 -40.69 -65.09
N THR A 862 -6.09 -39.39 -64.89
CA THR A 862 -7.37 -38.70 -64.60
C THR A 862 -8.19 -38.38 -65.85
N LYS A 863 -7.58 -38.46 -67.04
CA LYS A 863 -8.19 -38.08 -68.34
C LYS A 863 -8.70 -36.63 -68.37
N VAL A 864 -8.14 -35.77 -67.52
CA VAL A 864 -8.45 -34.34 -67.48
C VAL A 864 -7.75 -33.66 -68.66
N ASN A 865 -8.52 -33.04 -69.55
CA ASN A 865 -8.01 -32.30 -70.72
C ASN A 865 -8.41 -30.82 -70.71
N LYS A 866 -9.03 -30.35 -69.62
CA LYS A 866 -9.37 -28.95 -69.36
C LYS A 866 -8.92 -28.64 -67.94
N LEU A 867 -8.04 -27.66 -67.80
CA LEU A 867 -7.52 -27.21 -66.51
C LEU A 867 -8.00 -25.77 -66.28
N PRO A 868 -8.51 -25.44 -65.09
CA PRO A 868 -8.77 -24.06 -64.72
C PRO A 868 -7.44 -23.31 -64.63
N VAL A 869 -7.44 -22.04 -65.07
CA VAL A 869 -6.34 -21.09 -64.87
C VAL A 869 -6.82 -20.02 -63.91
#